data_AF-A0A1H8MIP9-F1
#
_entry.id   AF-A0A1H8MIP9-F1
#
_cell.length_a   1.000
_cell.length_b   1.000
_cell.length_c   1.000
_cell.angle_alpha   90.00
_cell.angle_beta   90.00
_cell.angle_gamma   90.00
#
_symmetry.space_group_name_H-M   'P 1'
#
loop_
_entity.id
_entity.type
_entity.pdbx_description
1 polymer ?
#
loop_
_entity_poly.entity_id
_entity_poly.type
_entity_poly.pdbx_seq_one_letter_code
_entity_poly.pdbx_strand_id
1 'polypeptide(L)'
;MNAMNRKRLDKGSRWLARGLDDTILVRCPLARLKPHYQLQPLNAVETSYTWQATGEDPQFLLTRDLPLPGWQMLEVAMEHDQPSVAVKLYLDTGKGFSEAQSVYLPLKSGRISKRLFYVPRRLKALRFDPMEHEGRFSITHLRIAWLSPWFAHDRLAQRLANMHHEYRSVAKAQVLPSLKQQAREVGVHWRDLALEHYDATFERRTARYSYTKWLEGRRELSVERVQRVIDKLPKQPLISVVMPVYNPRIEWLRECLDSVLAQHYPHWQLCIADDASSDPAVREVLAEYAARDGRIQVEYREDNGHICAASNSALALAEGEFVALLDHDDCLSPHALFHVAEALHRYPDAGLLYSDEDKLNEAGERFDPHFKPQWNPDLLLAQNYISHLGVYRTGLVREVGGFREGFEGSQDHDLVLRVCERLAAEQIVHIPHVLYHWRAGEGSTALQSDEKDYTTRAGVAAVREHVQAQVPGAEVVEGHYPNTYRVRWPLPERLPLVSLLIPTRDRVEILKPCVDAILERTDYPHFEVLILDNQSTCIKTLDYMRDISCRDDRVRVLRWNEPFNYSAINNYGALYARGEILGLVNNDIEPIGGDWLDEMVRQVCRPRIGCVGAKLYYPNDTLQHGGVILGIGGVAGHAHKYFQRSSPGYFTRLHLAHNLSAVTGACLLVRKAVFEEVGGLNEEHLAIAFNDVDLCLKVREAGYRNLWTPYAEFYHHESVSRGADDNPVKRARANAEAQYMRDTWGKALDSDPAYNPNLTLVHEDFSLR
;
A
#
# COMPACT_ATOMS: atom_id res chain seq x y z
N MET A 1 26.55 53.63 -33.37
CA MET A 1 25.42 54.52 -33.70
C MET A 1 24.14 53.94 -33.10
N ASN A 2 23.56 54.72 -32.19
CA ASN A 2 22.17 54.78 -31.70
C ASN A 2 21.52 53.47 -31.21
N ALA A 3 21.25 53.30 -29.91
CA ALA A 3 20.40 54.14 -29.05
C ALA A 3 18.96 54.29 -29.57
N MET A 4 18.30 53.20 -29.96
CA MET A 4 16.83 53.16 -30.07
C MET A 4 16.37 51.69 -30.19
N ASN A 5 16.16 51.02 -29.05
CA ASN A 5 15.15 49.94 -28.88
C ASN A 5 15.16 49.25 -27.50
N ARG A 6 15.99 49.69 -26.54
CA ARG A 6 15.77 49.38 -25.11
C ARG A 6 14.74 50.33 -24.48
N LYS A 7 13.49 50.31 -24.93
CA LYS A 7 12.34 50.93 -24.22
C LYS A 7 11.04 50.28 -24.66
N ARG A 8 10.75 49.09 -24.13
CA ARG A 8 9.39 48.53 -23.94
C ARG A 8 9.52 47.17 -23.25
N LEU A 9 9.67 47.20 -21.94
CA LEU A 9 9.41 46.13 -20.96
C LEU A 9 10.10 46.60 -19.68
N ASP A 10 9.44 47.51 -18.97
CA ASP A 10 9.43 47.58 -17.51
C ASP A 10 8.80 48.92 -17.08
N LYS A 11 7.48 48.91 -16.95
CA LYS A 11 6.73 49.93 -16.19
C LYS A 11 5.77 49.23 -15.24
N GLY A 12 6.27 48.22 -14.54
CA GLY A 12 5.49 47.47 -13.57
C GLY A 12 6.26 46.92 -12.39
N SER A 13 7.47 47.44 -12.09
CA SER A 13 8.33 46.86 -11.05
C SER A 13 9.07 47.92 -10.24
N ARG A 14 8.35 48.85 -9.62
CA ARG A 14 8.90 49.67 -8.50
C ARG A 14 8.63 49.09 -7.11
N TRP A 15 7.96 47.93 -7.03
CA TRP A 15 7.62 47.23 -5.78
C TRP A 15 8.57 46.08 -5.39
N LEU A 16 9.57 45.74 -6.22
CA LEU A 16 10.50 44.63 -5.97
C LEU A 16 11.80 45.03 -5.25
N ALA A 17 11.91 46.27 -4.77
CA ALA A 17 13.07 46.74 -3.99
C ALA A 17 12.94 46.48 -2.47
N ARG A 18 11.74 46.11 -2.01
CA ARG A 18 11.53 45.47 -0.69
C ARG A 18 11.22 44.02 -0.97
N GLY A 19 11.83 43.09 -0.23
CA GLY A 19 11.57 41.66 -0.43
C GLY A 19 10.06 41.38 -0.39
N LEU A 20 9.59 40.40 -1.17
CA LEU A 20 8.16 39.99 -1.17
C LEU A 20 7.62 39.72 0.24
N ASP A 21 8.51 39.40 1.19
CA ASP A 21 8.21 39.10 2.59
C ASP A 21 7.80 40.35 3.41
N ASP A 22 8.08 41.57 2.92
CA ASP A 22 7.63 42.83 3.54
C ASP A 22 6.25 43.31 3.05
N THR A 23 5.59 42.52 2.18
CA THR A 23 4.32 42.92 1.58
C THR A 23 3.11 42.44 2.37
N ILE A 24 1.98 43.14 2.24
CA ILE A 24 0.71 42.68 2.82
C ILE A 24 0.20 41.37 2.19
N LEU A 25 0.83 40.87 1.13
CA LEU A 25 0.47 39.62 0.46
C LEU A 25 1.18 38.40 1.08
N VAL A 26 2.22 38.60 1.89
CA VAL A 26 2.97 37.52 2.54
C VAL A 26 2.95 37.71 4.05
N ARG A 27 2.73 36.64 4.79
CA ARG A 27 2.83 36.61 6.25
C ARG A 27 3.82 35.52 6.66
N CYS A 28 4.76 35.87 7.53
CA CYS A 28 5.69 34.94 8.15
C CYS A 28 5.44 34.94 9.67
N PRO A 29 4.36 34.29 10.14
CA PRO A 29 3.87 34.47 11.50
C PRO A 29 4.73 33.78 12.56
N LEU A 30 5.79 33.06 12.19
CA LEU A 30 6.62 32.25 13.10
C LEU A 30 7.06 33.03 14.35
N ALA A 31 7.63 34.23 14.18
CA ALA A 31 8.07 35.08 15.28
C ALA A 31 6.93 35.68 16.13
N ARG A 32 5.67 35.49 15.72
CA ARG A 32 4.47 36.07 16.35
C ARG A 32 3.51 35.01 16.87
N LEU A 33 3.83 33.72 16.72
CA LEU A 33 3.07 32.62 17.31
C LEU A 33 3.12 32.74 18.84
N LYS A 34 1.95 32.75 19.49
CA LYS A 34 1.85 32.73 20.94
C LYS A 34 1.38 31.36 21.40
N PRO A 35 2.10 30.66 22.30
CA PRO A 35 1.62 29.39 22.84
C PRO A 35 0.30 29.64 23.58
N HIS A 36 -0.68 28.75 23.37
CA HIS A 36 -2.02 28.89 23.91
C HIS A 36 -2.43 27.69 24.77
N TYR A 37 -2.20 26.47 24.28
CA TYR A 37 -2.61 25.23 24.97
C TYR A 37 -1.59 24.11 24.71
N GLN A 38 -1.33 23.28 25.72
CA GLN A 38 -0.46 22.07 25.69
C GLN A 38 0.93 22.24 25.01
N LEU A 39 1.55 23.40 25.21
CA LEU A 39 2.88 23.72 24.66
C LEU A 39 3.82 24.23 25.75
N GLN A 40 5.02 23.65 25.80
CA GLN A 40 6.11 24.10 26.67
C GLN A 40 7.37 24.38 25.84
N PRO A 41 8.01 25.55 25.98
CA PRO A 41 9.28 25.83 25.32
C PRO A 41 10.40 25.03 25.98
N LEU A 42 11.25 24.36 25.18
CA LEU A 42 12.36 23.54 25.71
C LEU A 42 13.66 24.34 25.94
N ASN A 43 13.81 25.52 25.32
CA ASN A 43 14.95 26.41 25.53
C ASN A 43 14.48 27.88 25.69
N ALA A 44 15.05 28.59 26.68
CA ALA A 44 14.72 29.99 26.99
C ALA A 44 15.64 31.02 26.28
N VAL A 45 16.43 30.60 25.28
CA VAL A 45 17.38 31.46 24.56
C VAL A 45 16.94 31.65 23.11
N GLU A 46 16.94 32.91 22.67
CA GLU A 46 16.29 33.51 21.49
C GLU A 46 16.56 32.93 20.09
N THR A 47 17.12 31.73 19.93
CA THR A 47 17.42 31.18 18.58
C THR A 47 17.09 29.71 18.32
N SER A 48 16.46 28.97 19.24
CA SER A 48 15.89 27.64 18.93
C SER A 48 14.39 27.57 19.23
N TYR A 49 13.56 27.51 18.19
CA TYR A 49 12.09 27.36 18.24
C TYR A 49 11.67 25.92 18.59
N THR A 50 12.29 25.32 19.61
CA THR A 50 12.02 23.94 20.01
C THR A 50 10.98 23.90 21.13
N TRP A 51 9.91 23.15 20.89
CA TRP A 51 8.75 23.04 21.75
C TRP A 51 8.50 21.57 22.10
N GLN A 52 7.92 21.37 23.28
CA GLN A 52 7.33 20.12 23.71
C GLN A 52 5.81 20.28 23.64
N ALA A 53 5.15 19.46 22.82
CA ALA A 53 3.73 19.20 22.92
C ALA A 53 3.50 18.28 24.14
N THR A 54 2.63 18.70 25.06
CA THR A 54 2.39 17.99 26.33
C THR A 54 1.05 17.24 26.35
N GLY A 55 0.43 17.06 25.18
CA GLY A 55 -0.85 16.36 25.02
C GLY A 55 -1.26 16.32 23.55
N GLU A 56 -2.51 15.96 23.30
CA GLU A 56 -3.05 15.69 21.95
C GLU A 56 -3.56 16.93 21.20
N ASP A 57 -3.55 18.11 21.82
CA ASP A 57 -4.02 19.35 21.23
C ASP A 57 -3.09 20.55 21.51
N PRO A 58 -1.82 20.52 21.07
CA PRO A 58 -0.92 21.67 21.18
C PRO A 58 -1.40 22.82 20.27
N GLN A 59 -1.48 24.05 20.78
CA GLN A 59 -2.06 25.18 20.04
C GLN A 59 -1.23 26.46 20.14
N PHE A 60 -0.97 27.09 19.00
CA PHE A 60 -0.56 28.48 18.91
C PHE A 60 -1.72 29.36 18.46
N LEU A 61 -1.82 30.57 19.02
CA LEU A 61 -2.83 31.56 18.65
C LEU A 61 -2.21 32.80 17.99
N LEU A 62 -2.82 33.23 16.89
CA LEU A 62 -2.45 34.44 16.16
C LEU A 62 -3.67 35.35 15.98
N THR A 63 -3.59 36.59 16.47
CA THR A 63 -4.68 37.59 16.38
C THR A 63 -4.30 38.83 15.57
N ARG A 64 -3.07 38.90 15.08
CA ARG A 64 -2.52 39.99 14.26
C ARG A 64 -1.87 39.40 13.01
N ASP A 65 -1.62 40.22 11.99
CA ASP A 65 -0.97 39.75 10.76
C ASP A 65 -1.71 38.61 10.05
N LEU A 66 -3.04 38.65 10.12
CA LEU A 66 -3.91 37.66 9.51
C LEU A 66 -3.87 37.76 7.97
N PRO A 67 -4.07 36.63 7.26
CA PRO A 67 -4.11 36.61 5.81
C PRO A 67 -5.32 37.41 5.28
N LEU A 68 -5.16 37.94 4.07
CA LEU A 68 -6.23 38.64 3.36
C LEU A 68 -7.30 37.66 2.86
N PRO A 69 -8.56 38.11 2.63
CA PRO A 69 -9.54 37.31 1.93
C PRO A 69 -9.04 36.87 0.54
N GLY A 70 -9.42 35.67 0.12
CA GLY A 70 -9.00 35.08 -1.14
C GLY A 70 -8.17 33.80 -0.98
N TRP A 71 -7.53 33.40 -2.07
CA TRP A 71 -6.70 32.21 -2.12
C TRP A 71 -5.36 32.44 -1.41
N GLN A 72 -4.96 31.47 -0.60
CA GLN A 72 -3.74 31.47 0.17
C GLN A 72 -2.94 30.19 -0.08
N MET A 73 -1.62 30.27 0.03
CA MET A 73 -0.72 29.13 0.17
C MET A 73 -0.19 29.12 1.60
N LEU A 74 -0.44 28.04 2.33
CA LEU A 74 0.26 27.71 3.56
C LEU A 74 1.54 26.95 3.21
N GLU A 75 2.68 27.36 3.78
CA GLU A 75 3.96 26.65 3.72
C GLU A 75 4.48 26.39 5.12
N VAL A 76 4.83 25.14 5.44
CA VAL A 76 5.32 24.73 6.75
C VAL A 76 6.50 23.77 6.60
N ALA A 77 7.59 24.03 7.31
CA ALA A 77 8.64 23.03 7.57
C ALA A 77 8.85 22.93 9.08
N MET A 78 8.96 21.69 9.54
CA MET A 78 9.11 21.38 10.96
C MET A 78 9.98 20.14 11.12
N GLU A 79 10.88 20.19 12.08
CA GLU A 79 11.57 19.00 12.60
C GLU A 79 10.75 18.45 13.76
N HIS A 80 10.62 17.13 13.88
CA HIS A 80 9.84 16.50 14.95
C HIS A 80 10.35 15.09 15.25
N ASP A 81 10.00 14.57 16.44
CA ASP A 81 10.37 13.23 16.89
C ASP A 81 9.32 12.14 16.59
N GLN A 82 8.17 12.52 16.02
CA GLN A 82 7.11 11.57 15.68
C GLN A 82 7.33 10.92 14.30
N PRO A 83 6.87 9.67 14.07
CA PRO A 83 6.94 9.03 12.74
C PRO A 83 6.18 9.79 11.65
N SER A 84 5.08 10.45 12.01
CA SER A 84 4.32 11.31 11.10
C SER A 84 3.68 12.44 11.88
N VAL A 85 3.63 13.62 11.27
CA VAL A 85 2.97 14.79 11.84
C VAL A 85 2.12 15.45 10.78
N ALA A 86 0.99 16.01 11.19
CA ALA A 86 0.26 16.99 10.43
C ALA A 86 0.02 18.23 11.27
N VAL A 87 -0.01 19.38 10.61
CA VAL A 87 -0.45 20.63 11.24
C VAL A 87 -1.91 20.89 10.90
N LYS A 88 -2.65 21.53 11.82
CA LYS A 88 -3.97 22.08 11.54
C LYS A 88 -3.96 23.59 11.67
N LEU A 89 -4.59 24.28 10.72
CA LEU A 89 -4.80 25.72 10.78
C LEU A 89 -6.29 26.01 10.81
N TYR A 90 -6.78 26.55 11.94
CA TYR A 90 -8.19 26.91 12.14
C TYR A 90 -8.41 28.39 11.86
N LEU A 91 -9.47 28.68 11.10
CA LEU A 91 -9.84 30.03 10.67
C LEU A 91 -11.02 30.56 11.49
N ASP A 92 -10.82 31.56 12.36
CA ASP A 92 -11.95 32.21 13.02
C ASP A 92 -12.49 33.36 12.16
N THR A 93 -13.69 33.14 11.63
CA THR A 93 -14.41 34.14 10.83
C THR A 93 -15.38 35.01 11.66
N GLY A 94 -15.29 34.95 13.00
CA GLY A 94 -16.18 35.61 13.96
C GLY A 94 -17.23 34.69 14.58
N LYS A 95 -17.06 33.36 14.45
CA LYS A 95 -17.94 32.33 15.05
C LYS A 95 -17.17 31.37 15.97
N GLY A 96 -15.89 31.64 16.24
CA GLY A 96 -15.00 30.72 16.93
C GLY A 96 -14.31 29.74 15.97
N PHE A 97 -13.50 28.86 16.54
CA PHE A 97 -12.81 27.79 15.80
C PHE A 97 -13.72 26.56 15.67
N SER A 98 -13.73 25.94 14.49
CA SER A 98 -14.44 24.68 14.25
C SER A 98 -13.67 23.82 13.26
N GLU A 99 -13.88 22.50 13.32
CA GLU A 99 -13.29 21.55 12.36
C GLU A 99 -13.69 21.85 10.92
N ALA A 100 -14.93 22.31 10.69
CA ALA A 100 -15.40 22.71 9.37
C ALA A 100 -14.64 23.93 8.78
N GLN A 101 -13.88 24.66 9.59
CA GLN A 101 -13.05 25.79 9.18
C GLN A 101 -11.57 25.55 9.49
N SER A 102 -11.12 24.30 9.41
CA SER A 102 -9.72 23.90 9.59
C SER A 102 -9.05 23.52 8.27
N VAL A 103 -7.71 23.60 8.24
CA VAL A 103 -6.86 23.23 7.10
C VAL A 103 -5.82 22.25 7.61
N TYR A 104 -5.88 21.00 7.15
CA TYR A 104 -5.00 19.90 7.56
C TYR A 104 -3.78 19.74 6.64
N LEU A 105 -2.55 19.80 7.15
CA LEU A 105 -1.37 19.67 6.31
C LEU A 105 -0.42 18.62 6.88
N PRO A 106 -0.43 17.39 6.34
CA PRO A 106 0.59 16.41 6.59
C PRO A 106 1.97 16.99 6.25
N LEU A 107 2.90 16.85 7.18
CA LEU A 107 4.26 17.31 7.02
C LEU A 107 5.16 16.20 6.49
N LYS A 108 6.10 16.58 5.64
CA LYS A 108 7.26 15.75 5.27
C LYS A 108 8.44 16.24 6.10
N SER A 109 9.00 15.36 6.93
CA SER A 109 10.12 15.71 7.82
C SER A 109 11.26 16.41 7.05
N GLY A 110 11.73 17.54 7.58
CA GLY A 110 12.82 18.34 7.00
C GLY A 110 12.50 19.03 5.66
N ARG A 111 11.26 19.00 5.15
CA ARG A 111 10.86 19.63 3.88
C ARG A 111 9.70 20.61 4.06
N ILE A 112 9.70 21.67 3.26
CA ILE A 112 8.57 22.60 3.18
C ILE A 112 7.38 21.89 2.52
N SER A 113 6.34 21.66 3.32
CA SER A 113 5.04 21.16 2.91
C SER A 113 4.13 22.35 2.57
N LYS A 114 3.31 22.22 1.51
CA LYS A 114 2.48 23.32 1.00
C LYS A 114 1.02 22.91 0.82
N ARG A 115 0.08 23.77 1.19
CA ARG A 115 -1.36 23.56 0.98
C ARG A 115 -2.08 24.86 0.60
N LEU A 116 -2.85 24.82 -0.49
CA LEU A 116 -3.82 25.86 -0.81
C LEU A 116 -4.96 25.85 0.20
N PHE A 117 -5.45 27.04 0.55
CA PHE A 117 -6.71 27.21 1.25
C PHE A 117 -7.37 28.51 0.85
N TYR A 118 -8.65 28.67 1.15
CA TYR A 118 -9.42 29.86 0.83
C TYR A 118 -9.89 30.58 2.08
N VAL A 119 -9.61 31.88 2.16
CA VAL A 119 -10.08 32.74 3.26
C VAL A 119 -11.35 33.46 2.80
N PRO A 120 -12.54 33.11 3.32
CA PRO A 120 -13.80 33.61 2.78
C PRO A 120 -14.05 35.08 3.04
N ARG A 121 -13.56 35.58 4.17
CA ARG A 121 -13.70 36.95 4.64
C ARG A 121 -12.61 37.26 5.66
N ARG A 122 -12.55 38.51 6.11
CA ARG A 122 -11.53 38.94 7.07
C ARG A 122 -11.63 38.12 8.37
N LEU A 123 -10.50 37.50 8.74
CA LEU A 123 -10.40 36.68 9.96
C LEU A 123 -10.30 37.54 11.22
N LYS A 124 -10.75 36.98 12.34
CA LYS A 124 -10.59 37.54 13.69
C LYS A 124 -9.36 36.96 14.40
N ALA A 125 -9.11 35.66 14.19
CA ALA A 125 -7.95 34.96 14.69
C ALA A 125 -7.60 33.77 13.79
N LEU A 126 -6.39 33.24 13.97
CA LEU A 126 -5.92 31.97 13.46
C LEU A 126 -5.42 31.13 14.64
N ARG A 127 -5.77 29.86 14.66
CA ARG A 127 -5.17 28.86 15.56
C ARG A 127 -4.34 27.91 14.73
N PHE A 128 -3.10 27.68 15.14
CA PHE A 128 -2.14 26.82 14.47
C PHE A 128 -1.71 25.71 15.41
N ASP A 129 -2.06 24.49 15.05
CA ASP A 129 -1.79 23.30 15.83
C ASP A 129 -0.64 22.57 15.13
N PRO A 130 0.55 22.49 15.76
CA PRO A 130 1.74 21.98 15.11
C PRO A 130 1.74 20.45 15.01
N MET A 131 0.98 19.76 15.87
CA MET A 131 0.94 18.30 16.00
C MET A 131 -0.43 17.86 16.55
N GLU A 132 -0.73 16.56 16.45
CA GLU A 132 -1.96 15.94 17.00
C GLU A 132 -1.66 15.05 18.24
N HIS A 133 -0.40 14.98 18.67
CA HIS A 133 0.07 14.10 19.75
C HIS A 133 1.18 14.79 20.55
N GLU A 134 1.51 14.22 21.72
CA GLU A 134 2.67 14.61 22.50
C GLU A 134 3.97 14.35 21.73
N GLY A 135 4.99 15.19 21.93
CA GLY A 135 6.26 15.05 21.24
C GLY A 135 7.05 16.35 21.14
N ARG A 136 8.27 16.25 20.63
CA ARG A 136 9.16 17.39 20.40
C ARG A 136 9.11 17.84 18.96
N PHE A 137 9.12 19.15 18.76
CA PHE A 137 9.18 19.72 17.43
C PHE A 137 9.88 21.08 17.39
N SER A 138 10.43 21.42 16.23
CA SER A 138 10.98 22.74 15.91
C SER A 138 10.41 23.25 14.61
N ILE A 139 9.67 24.37 14.64
CA ILE A 139 9.14 25.00 13.42
C ILE A 139 10.26 25.80 12.77
N THR A 140 10.74 25.35 11.62
CA THR A 140 11.85 25.97 10.89
C THR A 140 11.36 26.91 9.78
N HIS A 141 10.14 26.71 9.27
CA HIS A 141 9.51 27.59 8.28
C HIS A 141 8.00 27.64 8.50
N LEU A 142 7.42 28.85 8.50
CA LEU A 142 5.97 29.05 8.47
C LEU A 142 5.64 30.32 7.67
N ARG A 143 4.97 30.15 6.53
CA ARG A 143 4.59 31.23 5.62
C ARG A 143 3.16 31.07 5.11
N ILE A 144 2.43 32.18 5.02
CA ILE A 144 1.12 32.25 4.37
C ILE A 144 1.19 33.32 3.27
N ALA A 145 0.96 32.92 2.02
CA ALA A 145 1.09 33.79 0.85
C ALA A 145 -0.22 33.90 0.07
N TRP A 146 -0.70 35.11 -0.18
CA TRP A 146 -1.86 35.38 -1.02
C TRP A 146 -1.55 35.03 -2.48
N LEU A 147 -2.50 34.39 -3.16
CA LEU A 147 -2.36 33.94 -4.54
C LEU A 147 -3.39 34.61 -5.45
N SER A 148 -2.97 34.90 -6.68
CA SER A 148 -3.93 35.24 -7.73
C SER A 148 -4.87 34.05 -7.98
N PRO A 149 -6.16 34.30 -8.29
CA PRO A 149 -7.11 33.23 -8.59
C PRO A 149 -6.62 32.29 -9.70
N TRP A 150 -6.02 32.82 -10.77
CA TRP A 150 -5.48 32.01 -11.85
C TRP A 150 -4.42 31.01 -11.37
N PHE A 151 -3.45 31.46 -10.56
CA PHE A 151 -2.39 30.59 -10.06
C PHE A 151 -2.93 29.54 -9.08
N ALA A 152 -3.83 29.94 -8.19
CA ALA A 152 -4.49 29.01 -7.26
C ALA A 152 -5.30 27.95 -8.02
N HIS A 153 -6.05 28.35 -9.04
CA HIS A 153 -6.83 27.44 -9.88
C HIS A 153 -5.94 26.47 -10.67
N ASP A 154 -4.80 26.91 -11.23
CA ASP A 154 -3.83 26.02 -11.89
C ASP A 154 -3.23 25.00 -10.93
N ARG A 155 -2.83 25.43 -9.72
CA ARG A 155 -2.30 24.53 -8.69
C ARG A 155 -3.35 23.53 -8.18
N LEU A 156 -4.60 23.98 -8.01
CA LEU A 156 -5.73 23.13 -7.63
C LEU A 156 -5.99 22.09 -8.72
N ALA A 157 -6.11 22.51 -9.99
CA ALA A 157 -6.33 21.61 -11.12
C ALA A 157 -5.18 20.60 -11.27
N GLN A 158 -3.92 21.04 -11.09
CA GLN A 158 -2.77 20.15 -11.12
C GLN A 158 -2.82 19.09 -10.02
N ARG A 159 -3.14 19.48 -8.78
CA ARG A 159 -3.22 18.52 -7.69
C ARG A 159 -4.37 17.54 -7.89
N LEU A 160 -5.54 18.01 -8.31
CA LEU A 160 -6.68 17.15 -8.59
C LEU A 160 -6.35 16.17 -9.72
N ALA A 161 -5.76 16.63 -10.83
CA ALA A 161 -5.31 15.76 -11.93
C ALA A 161 -4.29 14.70 -11.49
N ASN A 162 -3.46 14.99 -10.49
CA ASN A 162 -2.43 14.05 -10.06
C ASN A 162 -2.91 13.11 -8.94
N MET A 163 -3.71 13.63 -8.02
CA MET A 163 -3.98 13.00 -6.72
C MET A 163 -5.44 12.56 -6.57
N HIS A 164 -6.40 13.31 -7.12
CA HIS A 164 -7.81 13.06 -6.90
C HIS A 164 -8.35 12.04 -7.88
N HIS A 165 -8.97 11.01 -7.34
CA HIS A 165 -9.30 9.81 -8.09
C HIS A 165 -10.22 10.02 -9.30
N GLU A 166 -11.16 10.98 -9.23
CA GLU A 166 -12.05 11.30 -10.37
C GLU A 166 -11.32 12.00 -11.53
N TYR A 167 -10.18 12.64 -11.28
CA TYR A 167 -9.54 13.53 -12.26
C TYR A 167 -8.20 13.00 -12.79
N ARG A 168 -7.72 11.83 -12.34
CA ARG A 168 -6.42 11.24 -12.75
C ARG A 168 -6.30 10.91 -14.24
N SER A 169 -7.43 10.63 -14.88
CA SER A 169 -7.53 10.38 -16.33
C SER A 169 -7.95 11.61 -17.12
N VAL A 170 -8.19 12.74 -16.43
CA VAL A 170 -8.64 13.99 -17.05
C VAL A 170 -7.43 14.88 -17.30
N ALA A 171 -7.25 15.33 -18.54
CA ALA A 171 -6.22 16.31 -18.86
C ALA A 171 -6.38 17.55 -17.97
N LYS A 172 -5.30 18.08 -17.38
CA LYS A 172 -5.34 19.19 -16.41
C LYS A 172 -6.24 20.36 -16.84
N ALA A 173 -6.22 20.71 -18.13
CA ALA A 173 -7.01 21.81 -18.69
C ALA A 173 -8.54 21.59 -18.58
N GLN A 174 -8.99 20.33 -18.51
CA GLN A 174 -10.40 19.94 -18.42
C GLN A 174 -10.90 19.76 -16.98
N VAL A 175 -10.01 19.66 -15.99
CA VAL A 175 -10.39 19.43 -14.58
C VAL A 175 -11.36 20.49 -14.05
N LEU A 176 -11.04 21.78 -14.21
CA LEU A 176 -11.90 22.86 -13.72
C LEU A 176 -13.24 22.97 -14.48
N PRO A 177 -13.28 22.86 -15.82
CA PRO A 177 -14.53 22.72 -16.56
C PRO A 177 -15.42 21.58 -16.03
N SER A 178 -14.88 20.37 -15.89
CA SER A 178 -15.61 19.20 -15.38
C SER A 178 -16.14 19.43 -13.96
N LEU A 179 -15.31 19.95 -13.06
CA LEU A 179 -15.70 20.23 -11.68
C LEU A 179 -16.82 21.27 -11.60
N LYS A 180 -16.77 22.33 -12.42
CA LYS A 180 -17.84 23.34 -12.47
C LYS A 180 -19.15 22.78 -13.02
N GLN A 181 -19.08 21.82 -13.94
CA GLN A 181 -20.26 21.12 -14.41
C GLN A 181 -20.88 20.27 -13.30
N GLN A 182 -20.07 19.43 -12.64
CA GLN A 182 -20.48 18.60 -11.52
C GLN A 182 -21.13 19.43 -10.40
N ALA A 183 -20.51 20.55 -10.02
CA ALA A 183 -21.07 21.48 -9.02
C ALA A 183 -22.46 22.01 -9.39
N ARG A 184 -22.73 22.25 -10.69
CA ARG A 184 -24.07 22.65 -11.16
C ARG A 184 -25.07 21.52 -11.04
N GLU A 185 -24.65 20.28 -11.30
CA GLU A 185 -25.50 19.08 -11.23
C GLU A 185 -25.92 18.77 -9.78
N VAL A 186 -25.01 18.94 -8.81
CA VAL A 186 -25.31 18.76 -7.37
C VAL A 186 -25.83 20.02 -6.68
N GLY A 187 -25.94 21.16 -7.38
CA GLY A 187 -26.53 22.39 -6.84
C GLY A 187 -25.67 23.11 -5.79
N VAL A 188 -24.36 22.95 -5.81
CA VAL A 188 -23.41 23.61 -4.89
C VAL A 188 -22.53 24.63 -5.61
N HIS A 189 -21.94 25.57 -4.87
CA HIS A 189 -20.99 26.50 -5.49
C HIS A 189 -19.69 25.76 -5.83
N TRP A 190 -19.18 25.94 -7.07
CA TRP A 190 -18.05 25.15 -7.58
C TRP A 190 -16.81 25.19 -6.70
N ARG A 191 -16.54 26.31 -6.02
CA ARG A 191 -15.37 26.44 -5.13
C ARG A 191 -15.50 25.53 -3.91
N ASP A 192 -16.71 25.33 -3.40
CA ASP A 192 -16.93 24.56 -2.19
C ASP A 192 -16.71 23.07 -2.52
N LEU A 193 -17.26 22.60 -3.65
CA LEU A 193 -16.94 21.27 -4.20
C LEU A 193 -15.44 21.12 -4.54
N ALA A 194 -14.80 22.17 -5.08
CA ALA A 194 -13.37 22.15 -5.39
C ALA A 194 -12.50 22.02 -4.15
N LEU A 195 -12.87 22.70 -3.06
CA LEU A 195 -12.16 22.61 -1.79
C LEU A 195 -12.42 21.26 -1.13
N GLU A 196 -13.64 20.72 -1.18
CA GLU A 196 -13.95 19.37 -0.70
C GLU A 196 -13.09 18.30 -1.41
N HIS A 197 -13.08 18.30 -2.75
CA HIS A 197 -12.26 17.37 -3.54
C HIS A 197 -10.77 17.60 -3.29
N TYR A 198 -10.34 18.86 -3.11
CA TYR A 198 -8.96 19.18 -2.81
C TYR A 198 -8.56 18.72 -1.39
N ASP A 199 -9.41 18.88 -0.40
CA ASP A 199 -9.18 18.52 1.00
C ASP A 199 -9.09 17.00 1.18
N ALA A 200 -9.91 16.24 0.44
CA ALA A 200 -9.84 14.78 0.37
C ALA A 200 -8.46 14.26 -0.08
N THR A 201 -7.64 15.08 -0.75
CA THR A 201 -6.27 14.72 -1.12
C THR A 201 -5.25 14.94 0.00
N PHE A 202 -5.65 15.33 1.20
CA PHE A 202 -4.77 15.52 2.36
C PHE A 202 -5.19 14.70 3.58
N GLU A 203 -6.48 14.42 3.74
CA GLU A 203 -7.00 13.64 4.86
C GLU A 203 -6.50 12.19 4.83
N ARG A 204 -6.06 11.68 5.98
CA ARG A 204 -5.82 10.23 6.19
C ARG A 204 -7.07 9.63 6.81
N ARG A 205 -7.74 8.73 6.10
CA ARG A 205 -8.93 8.04 6.61
C ARG A 205 -8.54 6.63 7.00
N THR A 206 -8.24 6.39 8.27
CA THR A 206 -7.91 5.02 8.70
C THR A 206 -9.17 4.17 8.84
N ALA A 207 -9.02 2.88 8.60
CA ALA A 207 -10.06 1.87 8.79
C ALA A 207 -10.73 1.99 10.17
N ARG A 208 -9.95 2.25 11.22
CA ARG A 208 -10.46 2.26 12.60
C ARG A 208 -11.46 3.37 12.91
N TYR A 209 -11.25 4.59 12.40
CA TYR A 209 -12.08 5.76 12.75
C TYR A 209 -13.02 6.21 11.63
N SER A 210 -12.70 5.84 10.39
CA SER A 210 -13.39 6.38 9.21
C SER A 210 -14.18 5.34 8.45
N TYR A 211 -14.25 4.09 8.91
CA TYR A 211 -14.96 3.06 8.16
C TYR A 211 -16.46 3.30 8.07
N THR A 212 -17.11 3.70 9.17
CA THR A 212 -18.53 4.10 9.15
C THR A 212 -18.78 5.22 8.13
N LYS A 213 -17.94 6.26 8.11
CA LYS A 213 -18.03 7.34 7.12
C LYS A 213 -17.77 6.87 5.70
N TRP A 214 -16.86 5.92 5.53
CA TRP A 214 -16.59 5.30 4.24
C TRP A 214 -17.79 4.48 3.75
N LEU A 215 -18.52 3.82 4.66
CA LEU A 215 -19.77 3.11 4.36
C LEU A 215 -20.89 4.09 3.96
N GLU A 216 -21.06 5.20 4.68
CA GLU A 216 -22.06 6.24 4.37
C GLU A 216 -21.89 6.84 2.95
N GLY A 217 -20.64 6.93 2.47
CA GLY A 217 -20.33 7.41 1.13
C GLY A 217 -20.62 6.40 0.00
N ARG A 218 -20.96 5.14 0.32
CA ARG A 218 -21.20 4.09 -0.67
C ARG A 218 -22.67 4.04 -1.05
N ARG A 219 -22.95 4.01 -2.35
CA ARG A 219 -24.30 3.76 -2.84
C ARG A 219 -24.60 2.27 -2.79
N GLU A 220 -25.65 1.90 -2.07
CA GLU A 220 -26.18 0.53 -2.11
C GLU A 220 -26.85 0.24 -3.46
N LEU A 221 -26.77 -1.02 -3.88
CA LEU A 221 -27.45 -1.49 -5.08
C LEU A 221 -28.90 -1.84 -4.75
N SER A 222 -29.86 -1.14 -5.36
CA SER A 222 -31.27 -1.47 -5.19
C SER A 222 -31.60 -2.86 -5.77
N VAL A 223 -32.57 -3.54 -5.17
CA VAL A 223 -33.03 -4.87 -5.60
C VAL A 223 -33.43 -4.85 -7.08
N GLU A 224 -34.12 -3.80 -7.54
CA GLU A 224 -34.56 -3.67 -8.93
C GLU A 224 -33.40 -3.46 -9.91
N ARG A 225 -32.30 -2.86 -9.45
CA ARG A 225 -31.09 -2.72 -10.26
C ARG A 225 -30.37 -4.07 -10.36
N VAL A 226 -30.24 -4.79 -9.25
CA VAL A 226 -29.66 -6.13 -9.22
C VAL A 226 -30.44 -7.08 -10.13
N GLN A 227 -31.77 -7.11 -10.01
CA GLN A 227 -32.62 -7.98 -10.84
C GLN A 227 -32.45 -7.71 -12.33
N ARG A 228 -32.41 -6.43 -12.74
CA ARG A 228 -32.19 -6.04 -14.15
C ARG A 228 -30.84 -6.50 -14.71
N VAL A 229 -29.83 -6.68 -13.87
CA VAL A 229 -28.53 -7.23 -14.27
C VAL A 229 -28.63 -8.75 -14.35
N ILE A 230 -29.21 -9.40 -13.33
CA ILE A 230 -29.43 -10.86 -13.29
C ILE A 230 -30.18 -11.34 -14.53
N ASP A 231 -31.27 -10.67 -14.91
CA ASP A 231 -32.09 -11.01 -16.09
C ASP A 231 -31.32 -10.98 -17.41
N LYS A 232 -30.17 -10.29 -17.44
CA LYS A 232 -29.30 -10.16 -18.61
C LYS A 232 -28.07 -11.08 -18.55
N LEU A 233 -27.85 -11.79 -17.44
CA LEU A 233 -26.73 -12.71 -17.32
C LEU A 233 -26.99 -13.93 -18.23
N PRO A 234 -26.07 -14.25 -19.16
CA PRO A 234 -26.22 -15.42 -20.03
C PRO A 234 -26.25 -16.75 -19.27
N LYS A 235 -25.61 -16.78 -18.10
CA LYS A 235 -25.61 -17.91 -17.17
C LYS A 235 -25.94 -17.40 -15.78
N GLN A 236 -26.78 -18.15 -15.08
CA GLN A 236 -27.17 -17.90 -13.71
C GLN A 236 -26.77 -19.15 -12.89
N PRO A 237 -25.48 -19.29 -12.55
CA PRO A 237 -24.99 -20.49 -11.87
C PRO A 237 -25.61 -20.64 -10.49
N LEU A 238 -26.00 -21.86 -10.14
CA LEU A 238 -26.38 -22.21 -8.77
C LEU A 238 -25.14 -22.16 -7.89
N ILE A 239 -25.20 -21.37 -6.80
CA ILE A 239 -24.14 -21.28 -5.79
C ILE A 239 -24.61 -22.00 -4.51
N SER A 240 -23.94 -23.08 -4.14
CA SER A 240 -24.20 -23.81 -2.89
C SER A 240 -23.35 -23.22 -1.76
N VAL A 241 -23.98 -22.63 -0.75
CA VAL A 241 -23.32 -22.13 0.45
C VAL A 241 -23.10 -23.31 1.41
N VAL A 242 -21.86 -23.64 1.73
CA VAL A 242 -21.46 -24.73 2.62
C VAL A 242 -21.25 -24.15 4.02
N MET A 243 -21.99 -24.65 5.01
CA MET A 243 -21.98 -24.12 6.37
C MET A 243 -21.91 -25.24 7.43
N PRO A 244 -20.74 -25.48 8.06
CA PRO A 244 -20.63 -26.36 9.22
C PRO A 244 -21.19 -25.68 10.48
N VAL A 245 -21.96 -26.40 11.30
CA VAL A 245 -22.60 -25.88 12.51
C VAL A 245 -22.19 -26.70 13.73
N TYR A 246 -21.70 -26.05 14.79
CA TYR A 246 -21.47 -26.70 16.08
C TYR A 246 -21.64 -25.71 17.24
N ASN A 247 -22.71 -25.88 18.03
CA ASN A 247 -23.03 -25.07 19.21
C ASN A 247 -22.93 -23.53 19.03
N PRO A 248 -23.45 -22.93 17.94
CA PRO A 248 -23.47 -21.48 17.81
C PRO A 248 -24.37 -20.84 18.86
N ARG A 249 -24.15 -19.55 19.12
CA ARG A 249 -25.18 -18.71 19.74
C ARG A 249 -26.40 -18.63 18.82
N ILE A 250 -27.59 -18.88 19.37
CA ILE A 250 -28.83 -18.99 18.60
C ILE A 250 -29.15 -17.69 17.83
N GLU A 251 -28.88 -16.55 18.43
CA GLU A 251 -29.03 -15.24 17.81
C GLU A 251 -28.12 -15.07 16.59
N TRP A 252 -26.87 -15.51 16.66
CA TRP A 252 -25.92 -15.39 15.57
C TRP A 252 -26.23 -16.38 14.44
N LEU A 253 -26.64 -17.60 14.79
CA LEU A 253 -27.12 -18.57 13.81
C LEU A 253 -28.32 -18.03 13.03
N ARG A 254 -29.29 -17.41 13.70
CA ARG A 254 -30.45 -16.79 13.04
C ARG A 254 -30.04 -15.65 12.12
N GLU A 255 -29.16 -14.76 12.58
CA GLU A 255 -28.63 -13.66 11.76
C GLU A 255 -27.89 -14.18 10.52
N CYS A 256 -27.07 -15.22 10.68
CA CYS A 256 -26.37 -15.89 9.58
C CYS A 256 -27.37 -16.43 8.54
N LEU A 257 -28.34 -17.24 8.97
CA LEU A 257 -29.38 -17.82 8.11
C LEU A 257 -30.23 -16.74 7.41
N ASP A 258 -30.63 -15.70 8.13
CA ASP A 258 -31.38 -14.57 7.57
C ASP A 258 -30.54 -13.80 6.53
N SER A 259 -29.21 -13.70 6.70
CA SER A 259 -28.32 -13.08 5.72
C SER A 259 -28.26 -13.84 4.38
N VAL A 260 -28.40 -15.17 4.41
CA VAL A 260 -28.49 -16.02 3.21
C VAL A 260 -29.87 -15.87 2.56
N LEU A 261 -30.95 -15.86 3.36
CA LEU A 261 -32.31 -15.62 2.86
C LEU A 261 -32.45 -14.24 2.20
N ALA A 262 -31.74 -13.23 2.69
CA ALA A 262 -31.75 -11.87 2.18
C ALA A 262 -30.95 -11.66 0.89
N GLN A 263 -30.30 -12.69 0.34
CA GLN A 263 -29.50 -12.55 -0.89
C GLN A 263 -30.36 -12.11 -2.07
N HIS A 264 -29.93 -11.04 -2.75
CA HIS A 264 -30.61 -10.51 -3.95
C HIS A 264 -30.46 -11.41 -5.17
N TYR A 265 -29.46 -12.30 -5.17
CA TYR A 265 -29.31 -13.31 -6.20
C TYR A 265 -30.16 -14.54 -5.83
N PRO A 266 -31.09 -15.01 -6.66
CA PRO A 266 -32.05 -16.04 -6.23
C PRO A 266 -31.54 -17.49 -6.40
N HIS A 267 -30.49 -17.72 -7.19
CA HIS A 267 -30.00 -19.06 -7.54
C HIS A 267 -28.94 -19.54 -6.55
N TRP A 268 -29.36 -19.82 -5.33
CA TRP A 268 -28.51 -20.38 -4.29
C TRP A 268 -29.15 -21.61 -3.62
N GLN A 269 -28.31 -22.40 -2.98
CA GLN A 269 -28.67 -23.51 -2.09
C GLN A 269 -27.87 -23.34 -0.80
N LEU A 270 -28.46 -23.55 0.37
CA LEU A 270 -27.74 -23.54 1.64
C LEU A 270 -27.59 -24.97 2.14
N CYS A 271 -26.36 -25.43 2.25
CA CYS A 271 -25.97 -26.78 2.61
C CYS A 271 -25.38 -26.76 4.02
N ILE A 272 -26.12 -27.27 4.99
CA ILE A 272 -25.77 -27.21 6.41
C ILE A 272 -25.40 -28.61 6.90
N ALA A 273 -24.34 -28.71 7.68
CA ALA A 273 -24.04 -29.90 8.47
C ALA A 273 -23.98 -29.53 9.94
N ASP A 274 -24.97 -29.97 10.72
CA ASP A 274 -24.94 -29.89 12.18
C ASP A 274 -24.05 -31.01 12.73
N ASP A 275 -22.90 -30.63 13.28
CA ASP A 275 -21.84 -31.53 13.76
C ASP A 275 -22.10 -32.01 15.19
N ALA A 276 -23.30 -32.55 15.40
CA ALA A 276 -23.79 -33.01 16.69
C ALA A 276 -23.80 -31.91 17.76
N SER A 277 -24.43 -30.75 17.46
CA SER A 277 -24.64 -29.70 18.45
C SER A 277 -25.37 -30.23 19.71
N SER A 278 -24.83 -29.87 20.87
CA SER A 278 -25.31 -30.30 22.18
C SER A 278 -26.54 -29.51 22.66
N ASP A 279 -26.73 -28.28 22.18
CA ASP A 279 -27.90 -27.47 22.48
C ASP A 279 -29.06 -27.85 21.53
N PRO A 280 -30.18 -28.41 22.04
CA PRO A 280 -31.33 -28.76 21.23
C PRO A 280 -31.93 -27.59 20.45
N ALA A 281 -31.77 -26.35 20.93
CA ALA A 281 -32.27 -25.16 20.28
C ALA A 281 -31.63 -24.93 18.89
N VAL A 282 -30.38 -25.38 18.69
CA VAL A 282 -29.71 -25.31 17.38
C VAL A 282 -30.48 -26.11 16.35
N ARG A 283 -30.81 -27.37 16.68
CA ARG A 283 -31.58 -28.25 15.80
C ARG A 283 -32.99 -27.72 15.53
N GLU A 284 -33.65 -27.14 16.53
CA GLU A 284 -34.96 -26.50 16.37
C GLU A 284 -34.90 -25.34 15.36
N VAL A 285 -33.88 -24.47 15.47
CA VAL A 285 -33.66 -23.36 14.53
C VAL A 285 -33.39 -23.88 13.13
N LEU A 286 -32.49 -24.85 12.96
CA LEU A 286 -32.17 -25.41 11.64
C LEU A 286 -33.41 -26.03 10.98
N ALA A 287 -34.23 -26.77 11.74
CA ALA A 287 -35.47 -27.34 11.25
C ALA A 287 -36.52 -26.27 10.87
N GLU A 288 -36.62 -25.19 11.66
CA GLU A 288 -37.49 -24.05 11.36
C GLU A 288 -37.13 -23.42 10.00
N TYR A 289 -35.85 -23.12 9.77
CA TYR A 289 -35.40 -22.49 8.52
C TYR A 289 -35.51 -23.44 7.32
N ALA A 290 -35.17 -24.72 7.47
CA ALA A 290 -35.36 -25.72 6.42
C ALA A 290 -36.83 -25.89 6.01
N ALA A 291 -37.77 -25.76 6.95
CA ALA A 291 -39.20 -25.77 6.66
C ALA A 291 -39.69 -24.48 5.98
N ARG A 292 -39.00 -23.35 6.22
CA ARG A 292 -39.35 -22.02 5.69
C ARG A 292 -38.93 -21.83 4.23
N ASP A 293 -37.80 -22.40 3.81
CA ASP A 293 -37.29 -22.28 2.44
C ASP A 293 -36.65 -23.59 1.96
N GLY A 294 -37.20 -24.17 0.89
CA GLY A 294 -36.76 -25.47 0.36
C GLY A 294 -35.36 -25.48 -0.25
N ARG A 295 -34.69 -24.32 -0.37
CA ARG A 295 -33.28 -24.23 -0.77
C ARG A 295 -32.31 -24.52 0.37
N ILE A 296 -32.81 -24.62 1.61
CA ILE A 296 -32.01 -24.93 2.81
C ILE A 296 -32.08 -26.44 3.07
N GLN A 297 -30.93 -27.10 3.06
CA GLN A 297 -30.76 -28.53 3.34
C GLN A 297 -29.85 -28.71 4.54
N VAL A 298 -30.20 -29.66 5.41
CA VAL A 298 -29.49 -29.90 6.68
C VAL A 298 -29.20 -31.38 6.82
N GLU A 299 -27.92 -31.72 6.99
CA GLU A 299 -27.43 -33.01 7.44
C GLU A 299 -27.20 -32.93 8.96
N TYR A 300 -27.81 -33.84 9.73
CA TYR A 300 -27.57 -33.96 11.17
C TYR A 300 -26.61 -35.11 11.43
N ARG A 301 -25.37 -34.80 11.80
CA ARG A 301 -24.34 -35.80 12.07
C ARG A 301 -24.59 -36.46 13.43
N GLU A 302 -24.29 -37.76 13.53
CA GLU A 302 -24.43 -38.52 14.79
C GLU A 302 -23.29 -38.23 15.77
N ASP A 303 -22.08 -38.03 15.24
CA ASP A 303 -20.86 -37.78 16.00
C ASP A 303 -20.23 -36.43 15.60
N ASN A 304 -19.65 -35.74 16.59
CA ASN A 304 -18.85 -34.54 16.35
C ASN A 304 -17.52 -34.93 15.69
N GLY A 305 -17.36 -34.57 14.42
CA GLY A 305 -16.14 -34.80 13.62
C GLY A 305 -15.33 -33.55 13.35
N HIS A 306 -15.62 -32.46 14.06
CA HIS A 306 -15.03 -31.14 13.88
C HIS A 306 -15.26 -30.53 12.49
N ILE A 307 -14.69 -29.34 12.29
CA ILE A 307 -14.97 -28.49 11.13
C ILE A 307 -14.69 -29.15 9.78
N CYS A 308 -13.61 -29.94 9.65
CA CYS A 308 -13.28 -30.59 8.37
C CYS A 308 -14.34 -31.61 7.95
N ALA A 309 -14.73 -32.51 8.86
CA ALA A 309 -15.72 -33.53 8.57
C ALA A 309 -17.11 -32.91 8.38
N ALA A 310 -17.49 -31.92 9.20
CA ALA A 310 -18.74 -31.18 9.06
C ALA A 310 -18.82 -30.45 7.70
N SER A 311 -17.76 -29.73 7.31
CA SER A 311 -17.70 -29.05 6.01
C SER A 311 -17.79 -30.04 4.84
N ASN A 312 -17.21 -31.24 4.94
CA ASN A 312 -17.35 -32.28 3.93
C ASN A 312 -18.79 -32.84 3.85
N SER A 313 -19.47 -33.03 4.99
CA SER A 313 -20.90 -33.42 5.01
C SER A 313 -21.76 -32.35 4.33
N ALA A 314 -21.53 -31.07 4.61
CA ALA A 314 -22.23 -29.98 3.94
C ALA A 314 -21.88 -29.91 2.45
N LEU A 315 -20.62 -30.12 2.06
CA LEU A 315 -20.18 -30.20 0.67
C LEU A 315 -20.83 -31.35 -0.11
N ALA A 316 -21.15 -32.46 0.56
CA ALA A 316 -21.83 -33.60 -0.06
C ALA A 316 -23.27 -33.25 -0.51
N LEU A 317 -23.93 -32.31 0.18
CA LEU A 317 -25.26 -31.79 -0.20
C LEU A 317 -25.21 -30.80 -1.38
N ALA A 318 -24.04 -30.26 -1.71
CA ALA A 318 -23.92 -29.20 -2.70
C ALA A 318 -24.24 -29.66 -4.14
N GLU A 319 -25.26 -29.06 -4.75
CA GLU A 319 -25.67 -29.31 -6.14
C GLU A 319 -25.20 -28.22 -7.11
N GLY A 320 -24.75 -27.07 -6.58
CA GLY A 320 -24.32 -25.91 -7.34
C GLY A 320 -23.06 -26.15 -8.17
N GLU A 321 -22.91 -25.39 -9.25
CA GLU A 321 -21.66 -25.36 -10.03
C GLU A 321 -20.50 -24.80 -9.21
N PHE A 322 -20.83 -23.95 -8.23
CA PHE A 322 -19.89 -23.34 -7.30
C PHE A 322 -20.32 -23.57 -5.86
N VAL A 323 -19.33 -23.71 -4.97
CA VAL A 323 -19.51 -23.68 -3.52
C VAL A 323 -18.96 -22.41 -2.91
N ALA A 324 -19.72 -21.79 -2.03
CA ALA A 324 -19.31 -20.64 -1.24
C ALA A 324 -19.16 -21.06 0.22
N LEU A 325 -18.13 -20.60 0.91
CA LEU A 325 -17.88 -20.95 2.30
C LEU A 325 -18.49 -19.89 3.25
N LEU A 326 -19.15 -20.33 4.32
CA LEU A 326 -19.78 -19.49 5.33
C LEU A 326 -19.71 -20.14 6.71
N ASP A 327 -19.22 -19.41 7.70
CA ASP A 327 -19.26 -19.82 9.10
C ASP A 327 -20.62 -19.49 9.74
N HIS A 328 -21.04 -20.32 10.70
CA HIS A 328 -22.40 -20.32 11.27
C HIS A 328 -22.74 -19.09 12.14
N ASP A 329 -21.75 -18.26 12.47
CA ASP A 329 -21.88 -17.04 13.26
C ASP A 329 -21.62 -15.76 12.45
N ASP A 330 -21.25 -15.90 11.17
CA ASP A 330 -20.93 -14.80 10.27
C ASP A 330 -22.10 -14.43 9.36
N CYS A 331 -22.01 -13.27 8.73
CA CYS A 331 -23.07 -12.76 7.85
C CYS A 331 -22.55 -12.44 6.45
N LEU A 332 -23.38 -12.71 5.44
CA LEU A 332 -23.15 -12.25 4.08
C LEU A 332 -23.77 -10.87 3.84
N SER A 333 -23.11 -10.05 3.03
CA SER A 333 -23.75 -8.87 2.45
C SER A 333 -24.94 -9.29 1.57
N PRO A 334 -26.09 -8.56 1.54
CA PRO A 334 -27.25 -8.91 0.70
C PRO A 334 -26.95 -9.03 -0.81
N HIS A 335 -25.82 -8.49 -1.26
CA HIS A 335 -25.39 -8.50 -2.66
C HIS A 335 -24.24 -9.48 -2.93
N ALA A 336 -23.84 -10.29 -1.94
CA ALA A 336 -22.66 -11.16 -2.02
C ALA A 336 -22.73 -12.12 -3.21
N LEU A 337 -23.78 -12.95 -3.27
CA LEU A 337 -23.93 -13.95 -4.32
C LEU A 337 -24.22 -13.31 -5.70
N PHE A 338 -24.79 -12.10 -5.72
CA PHE A 338 -24.96 -11.33 -6.96
C PHE A 338 -23.60 -10.92 -7.56
N HIS A 339 -22.70 -10.37 -6.75
CA HIS A 339 -21.38 -9.98 -7.22
C HIS A 339 -20.53 -11.19 -7.66
N VAL A 340 -20.73 -12.35 -7.02
CA VAL A 340 -20.13 -13.61 -7.49
C VAL A 340 -20.64 -13.97 -8.89
N ALA A 341 -21.96 -13.95 -9.11
CA ALA A 341 -22.54 -14.24 -10.42
C ALA A 341 -22.12 -13.22 -11.50
N GLU A 342 -22.01 -11.94 -11.15
CA GLU A 342 -21.51 -10.88 -12.02
C GLU A 342 -20.03 -11.12 -12.39
N ALA A 343 -19.20 -11.49 -11.42
CA ALA A 343 -17.79 -11.82 -11.65
C ALA A 343 -17.64 -13.06 -12.54
N LEU A 344 -18.44 -14.11 -12.33
CA LEU A 344 -18.47 -15.31 -13.18
C LEU A 344 -18.91 -15.02 -14.61
N HIS A 345 -19.78 -14.03 -14.82
CA HIS A 345 -20.11 -13.59 -16.17
C HIS A 345 -18.91 -12.94 -16.86
N ARG A 346 -18.12 -12.14 -16.14
CA ARG A 346 -16.92 -11.48 -16.66
C ARG A 346 -15.74 -12.43 -16.84
N TYR A 347 -15.65 -13.44 -15.97
CA TYR A 347 -14.57 -14.43 -15.91
C TYR A 347 -15.17 -15.84 -15.91
N PRO A 348 -15.68 -16.33 -17.05
CA PRO A 348 -16.40 -17.61 -17.12
C PRO A 348 -15.54 -18.83 -16.75
N ASP A 349 -14.22 -18.71 -16.91
CA ASP A 349 -13.25 -19.78 -16.62
C ASP A 349 -12.73 -19.74 -15.17
N ALA A 350 -13.24 -18.83 -14.32
CA ALA A 350 -12.84 -18.73 -12.93
C ALA A 350 -13.06 -20.07 -12.21
N GLY A 351 -12.04 -20.52 -11.49
CA GLY A 351 -12.09 -21.70 -10.63
C GLY A 351 -12.18 -21.34 -9.15
N LEU A 352 -11.75 -20.14 -8.80
CA LEU A 352 -11.77 -19.58 -7.46
C LEU A 352 -12.08 -18.08 -7.54
N LEU A 353 -13.01 -17.63 -6.72
CA LEU A 353 -13.30 -16.23 -6.48
C LEU A 353 -13.19 -15.93 -4.98
N TYR A 354 -12.76 -14.73 -4.62
CA TYR A 354 -12.73 -14.29 -3.23
C TYR A 354 -13.04 -12.80 -3.10
N SER A 355 -13.66 -12.42 -1.98
CA SER A 355 -14.06 -11.04 -1.72
C SER A 355 -13.21 -10.36 -0.66
N ASP A 356 -13.33 -9.03 -0.58
CA ASP A 356 -12.96 -8.31 0.64
C ASP A 356 -13.93 -8.65 1.78
N GLU A 357 -13.51 -8.38 3.00
CA GLU A 357 -14.24 -8.69 4.23
C GLU A 357 -14.07 -7.55 5.26
N ASP A 358 -14.96 -7.51 6.24
CA ASP A 358 -14.81 -6.69 7.45
C ASP A 358 -15.32 -7.46 8.66
N LYS A 359 -15.38 -6.81 9.82
CA LYS A 359 -15.84 -7.41 11.06
C LYS A 359 -17.12 -6.77 11.59
N LEU A 360 -17.96 -7.55 12.25
CA LEU A 360 -19.09 -7.12 13.07
C LEU A 360 -18.74 -7.20 14.54
N ASN A 361 -18.99 -6.13 15.28
CA ASN A 361 -18.91 -6.16 16.74
C ASN A 361 -20.20 -6.71 17.35
N GLU A 362 -20.25 -6.85 18.67
CA GLU A 362 -21.45 -7.35 19.38
C GLU A 362 -22.71 -6.48 19.18
N ALA A 363 -22.55 -5.21 18.81
CA ALA A 363 -23.65 -4.30 18.50
C ALA A 363 -24.11 -4.38 17.02
N GLY A 364 -23.50 -5.25 16.22
CA GLY A 364 -23.77 -5.38 14.79
C GLY A 364 -23.15 -4.26 13.94
N GLU A 365 -22.22 -3.49 14.48
CA GLU A 365 -21.53 -2.43 13.75
C GLU A 365 -20.31 -2.97 13.02
N ARG A 366 -20.12 -2.50 11.77
CA ARG A 366 -19.05 -2.93 10.89
C ARG A 366 -17.75 -2.16 11.15
N PHE A 367 -16.61 -2.85 11.23
CA PHE A 367 -15.28 -2.27 11.49
C PHE A 367 -14.12 -3.10 10.91
N ASP A 368 -12.91 -2.56 10.93
CA ASP A 368 -11.64 -3.24 10.56
C ASP A 368 -11.66 -3.98 9.20
N PRO A 369 -11.98 -3.30 8.08
CA PRO A 369 -12.02 -3.92 6.75
C PRO A 369 -10.65 -4.43 6.28
N HIS A 370 -10.66 -5.65 5.74
CA HIS A 370 -9.54 -6.23 5.00
C HIS A 370 -9.77 -6.10 3.49
N PHE A 371 -9.13 -5.08 2.92
CA PHE A 371 -9.09 -4.81 1.50
C PHE A 371 -7.93 -5.56 0.87
N LYS A 372 -8.24 -6.72 0.30
CA LYS A 372 -7.28 -7.71 -0.18
C LYS A 372 -6.71 -7.31 -1.55
N PRO A 373 -5.47 -7.69 -1.90
CA PRO A 373 -4.95 -7.55 -3.26
C PRO A 373 -5.61 -8.58 -4.20
N GLN A 374 -5.34 -8.46 -5.51
CA GLN A 374 -5.56 -9.55 -6.45
C GLN A 374 -4.61 -10.73 -6.14
N TRP A 375 -4.71 -11.81 -6.91
CA TRP A 375 -4.00 -13.07 -6.67
C TRP A 375 -2.50 -12.86 -6.37
N ASN A 376 -2.09 -13.26 -5.17
CA ASN A 376 -0.74 -13.08 -4.64
C ASN A 376 -0.27 -14.39 -4.01
N PRO A 377 0.34 -15.29 -4.80
CA PRO A 377 0.70 -16.63 -4.34
C PRO A 377 1.73 -16.62 -3.22
N ASP A 378 2.71 -15.69 -3.26
CA ASP A 378 3.68 -15.60 -2.18
C ASP A 378 3.06 -15.08 -0.87
N LEU A 379 2.08 -14.16 -0.96
CA LEU A 379 1.29 -13.77 0.21
C LEU A 379 0.45 -14.94 0.74
N LEU A 380 -0.16 -15.75 -0.14
CA LEU A 380 -0.92 -16.93 0.27
C LEU A 380 -0.03 -17.93 1.03
N LEU A 381 1.22 -18.13 0.60
CA LEU A 381 2.17 -18.98 1.33
C LEU A 381 2.55 -18.40 2.69
N ALA A 382 2.52 -17.07 2.85
CA ALA A 382 2.88 -16.40 4.08
C ALA A 382 1.69 -16.24 5.05
N GLN A 383 0.46 -16.21 4.54
CA GLN A 383 -0.77 -16.06 5.33
C GLN A 383 -2.00 -16.39 4.46
N ASN A 384 -3.03 -17.04 5.04
CA ASN A 384 -4.31 -17.19 4.36
C ASN A 384 -5.06 -15.84 4.29
N TYR A 385 -4.83 -15.08 3.23
CA TYR A 385 -5.53 -13.81 3.00
C TYR A 385 -6.83 -13.98 2.19
N ILE A 386 -7.09 -15.16 1.63
CA ILE A 386 -8.30 -15.42 0.83
C ILE A 386 -9.50 -15.60 1.75
N SER A 387 -9.40 -16.51 2.73
CA SER A 387 -10.40 -16.72 3.78
C SER A 387 -11.83 -16.81 3.22
N HIS A 388 -12.78 -16.25 3.94
CA HIS A 388 -14.17 -16.04 3.54
C HIS A 388 -14.35 -14.64 2.88
N LEU A 389 -15.28 -14.41 1.97
CA LEU A 389 -16.08 -15.36 1.21
C LEU A 389 -15.21 -15.97 0.08
N GLY A 390 -14.74 -17.19 0.28
CA GLY A 390 -14.12 -18.00 -0.77
C GLY A 390 -15.20 -18.74 -1.55
N VAL A 391 -15.18 -18.62 -2.88
CA VAL A 391 -16.11 -19.31 -3.78
C VAL A 391 -15.33 -20.15 -4.79
N TYR A 392 -15.59 -21.44 -4.80
CA TYR A 392 -14.80 -22.43 -5.51
C TYR A 392 -15.69 -23.16 -6.51
N ARG A 393 -15.13 -23.54 -7.66
CA ARG A 393 -15.84 -24.45 -8.57
C ARG A 393 -16.02 -25.80 -7.86
N THR A 394 -17.26 -26.26 -7.72
CA THR A 394 -17.60 -27.45 -6.91
C THR A 394 -16.83 -28.70 -7.38
N GLY A 395 -16.76 -28.90 -8.70
CA GLY A 395 -16.03 -30.03 -9.29
C GLY A 395 -14.55 -30.03 -8.91
N LEU A 396 -13.93 -28.84 -8.79
CA LEU A 396 -12.52 -28.71 -8.43
C LEU A 396 -12.29 -29.02 -6.96
N VAL A 397 -13.16 -28.55 -6.06
CA VAL A 397 -13.11 -28.89 -4.62
C VAL A 397 -13.20 -30.41 -4.43
N ARG A 398 -14.09 -31.07 -5.17
CA ARG A 398 -14.23 -32.54 -5.15
C ARG A 398 -13.00 -33.23 -5.72
N GLU A 399 -12.42 -32.73 -6.81
CA GLU A 399 -11.21 -33.28 -7.41
C GLU A 399 -10.02 -33.25 -6.44
N VAL A 400 -9.84 -32.16 -5.68
CA VAL A 400 -8.74 -32.05 -4.71
C VAL A 400 -9.02 -32.78 -3.39
N GLY A 401 -10.19 -33.41 -3.24
CA GLY A 401 -10.55 -34.25 -2.09
C GLY A 401 -11.25 -33.53 -0.93
N GLY A 402 -11.84 -32.35 -1.14
CA GLY A 402 -12.57 -31.62 -0.10
C GLY A 402 -11.67 -31.09 1.03
N PHE A 403 -12.22 -30.99 2.23
CA PHE A 403 -11.52 -30.56 3.45
C PHE A 403 -10.79 -31.77 4.07
N ARG A 404 -9.51 -31.62 4.40
CA ARG A 404 -8.72 -32.73 4.97
C ARG A 404 -8.79 -32.70 6.50
N GLU A 405 -9.21 -33.81 7.10
CA GLU A 405 -9.10 -34.02 8.56
C GLU A 405 -7.63 -33.92 9.00
N GLY A 406 -7.40 -33.35 10.18
CA GLY A 406 -6.07 -33.04 10.73
C GLY A 406 -5.56 -31.62 10.43
N PHE A 407 -6.31 -30.85 9.65
CA PHE A 407 -6.03 -29.43 9.35
C PHE A 407 -7.02 -28.47 10.04
N GLU A 408 -7.73 -28.93 11.07
CA GLU A 408 -8.69 -28.11 11.81
C GLU A 408 -8.03 -26.82 12.30
N GLY A 409 -8.71 -25.68 12.07
CA GLY A 409 -8.19 -24.34 12.34
C GLY A 409 -7.39 -23.72 11.19
N SER A 410 -7.03 -24.50 10.16
CA SER A 410 -6.40 -24.01 8.93
C SER A 410 -6.94 -24.72 7.67
N GLN A 411 -8.10 -25.35 7.77
CA GLN A 411 -8.69 -26.18 6.73
C GLN A 411 -8.95 -25.39 5.43
N ASP A 412 -9.28 -24.10 5.54
CA ASP A 412 -9.50 -23.23 4.39
C ASP A 412 -8.19 -22.90 3.70
N HIS A 413 -7.10 -22.75 4.46
CA HIS A 413 -5.77 -22.49 3.91
C HIS A 413 -5.25 -23.72 3.16
N ASP A 414 -5.41 -24.91 3.75
CA ASP A 414 -5.11 -26.17 3.09
C ASP A 414 -5.90 -26.35 1.78
N LEU A 415 -7.21 -26.13 1.83
CA LEU A 415 -8.07 -26.27 0.65
C LEU A 415 -7.66 -25.30 -0.45
N VAL A 416 -7.50 -24.00 -0.14
CA VAL A 416 -7.19 -23.00 -1.15
C VAL A 416 -5.80 -23.22 -1.77
N LEU A 417 -4.82 -23.69 -0.99
CA LEU A 417 -3.50 -24.04 -1.53
C LEU A 417 -3.62 -25.15 -2.58
N ARG A 418 -4.31 -26.25 -2.28
CA ARG A 418 -4.53 -27.38 -3.20
C ARG A 418 -5.35 -27.00 -4.42
N VAL A 419 -6.38 -26.15 -4.26
CA VAL A 419 -7.17 -25.62 -5.38
C VAL A 419 -6.31 -24.77 -6.32
N CYS A 420 -5.50 -23.86 -5.76
CA CYS A 420 -4.66 -22.96 -6.55
C CYS A 420 -3.60 -23.70 -7.37
N GLU A 421 -3.15 -24.91 -6.98
CA GLU A 421 -2.24 -25.73 -7.80
C GLU A 421 -2.86 -26.16 -9.14
N ARG A 422 -4.18 -26.23 -9.21
CA ARG A 422 -4.95 -26.66 -10.38
C ARG A 422 -5.39 -25.51 -11.27
N LEU A 423 -5.10 -24.27 -10.87
CA LEU A 423 -5.58 -23.06 -11.55
C LEU A 423 -4.43 -22.25 -12.14
N ALA A 424 -4.68 -21.70 -13.33
CA ALA A 424 -3.90 -20.58 -13.81
C ALA A 424 -4.24 -19.30 -13.01
N ALA A 425 -3.32 -18.32 -13.00
CA ALA A 425 -3.49 -17.10 -12.22
C ALA A 425 -4.76 -16.32 -12.60
N GLU A 426 -5.14 -16.34 -13.87
CA GLU A 426 -6.29 -15.64 -14.42
C GLU A 426 -7.63 -16.29 -14.02
N GLN A 427 -7.60 -17.53 -13.53
CA GLN A 427 -8.77 -18.25 -13.04
C GLN A 427 -9.04 -18.00 -11.54
N ILE A 428 -8.19 -17.21 -10.88
CA ILE A 428 -8.33 -16.82 -9.48
C ILE A 428 -8.72 -15.34 -9.43
N VAL A 429 -9.97 -15.08 -9.07
CA VAL A 429 -10.61 -13.76 -9.26
C VAL A 429 -10.89 -13.08 -7.93
N HIS A 430 -10.35 -11.88 -7.74
CA HIS A 430 -10.71 -11.03 -6.62
C HIS A 430 -11.92 -10.15 -6.94
N ILE A 431 -12.88 -10.10 -6.03
CA ILE A 431 -14.05 -9.21 -6.06
C ILE A 431 -13.82 -8.10 -5.01
N PRO A 432 -13.47 -6.86 -5.40
CA PRO A 432 -13.06 -5.80 -4.48
C PRO A 432 -14.24 -5.11 -3.80
N HIS A 433 -15.13 -5.93 -3.24
CA HIS A 433 -16.30 -5.55 -2.46
C HIS A 433 -16.27 -6.29 -1.13
N VAL A 434 -16.71 -5.62 -0.07
CA VAL A 434 -16.88 -6.25 1.24
C VAL A 434 -18.18 -7.05 1.20
N LEU A 435 -18.06 -8.37 1.01
CA LEU A 435 -19.20 -9.27 0.82
C LEU A 435 -19.41 -10.23 2.00
N TYR A 436 -18.47 -10.25 2.94
CA TYR A 436 -18.45 -11.11 4.09
C TYR A 436 -18.17 -10.29 5.36
N HIS A 437 -18.87 -10.63 6.44
CA HIS A 437 -18.84 -9.93 7.71
C HIS A 437 -18.49 -10.91 8.84
N TRP A 438 -17.24 -10.90 9.28
CA TRP A 438 -16.70 -11.73 10.35
C TRP A 438 -17.17 -11.26 11.73
N ARG A 439 -17.75 -12.11 12.56
CA ARG A 439 -18.16 -11.73 13.90
C ARG A 439 -16.98 -11.76 14.87
N ALA A 440 -16.73 -10.63 15.52
CA ALA A 440 -15.72 -10.51 16.58
C ALA A 440 -16.38 -10.71 17.96
N GLY A 441 -16.38 -11.93 18.49
CA GLY A 441 -16.96 -12.27 19.81
C GLY A 441 -16.00 -13.01 20.75
N GLU A 442 -16.29 -12.99 22.06
CA GLU A 442 -15.61 -13.83 23.06
C GLU A 442 -15.84 -15.32 22.74
N GLY A 443 -14.74 -16.06 22.50
CA GLY A 443 -14.78 -17.47 22.05
C GLY A 443 -14.50 -17.67 20.56
N SER A 444 -14.37 -16.59 19.79
CA SER A 444 -13.78 -16.67 18.43
C SER A 444 -12.27 -16.90 18.56
N THR A 445 -11.70 -17.71 17.66
CA THR A 445 -10.27 -18.09 17.54
C THR A 445 -9.30 -16.90 17.60
N ALA A 446 -9.82 -15.68 17.43
CA ALA A 446 -9.10 -14.41 17.55
C ALA A 446 -8.61 -14.08 18.97
N LEU A 447 -9.22 -14.59 20.05
CA LEU A 447 -9.02 -14.05 21.41
C LEU A 447 -8.37 -15.01 22.43
N GLN A 448 -8.44 -16.33 22.30
CA GLN A 448 -7.83 -17.25 23.27
C GLN A 448 -6.40 -17.65 22.87
N SER A 449 -5.49 -17.72 23.85
CA SER A 449 -4.06 -18.05 23.64
C SER A 449 -3.87 -19.49 23.14
N ASP A 450 -4.64 -20.43 23.67
CA ASP A 450 -4.46 -21.87 23.40
C ASP A 450 -4.99 -22.24 22.00
N GLU A 451 -5.96 -21.45 21.48
CA GLU A 451 -6.52 -21.61 20.13
C GLU A 451 -5.56 -21.12 19.04
N LYS A 452 -4.68 -20.16 19.36
CA LYS A 452 -3.71 -19.59 18.41
C LYS A 452 -2.57 -20.55 18.07
N ASP A 453 -2.20 -21.43 18.99
CA ASP A 453 -1.09 -22.36 18.80
C ASP A 453 -1.45 -23.53 17.87
N TYR A 454 -2.64 -24.12 18.01
CA TYR A 454 -3.02 -25.24 17.13
C TYR A 454 -3.31 -24.78 15.69
N THR A 455 -4.00 -23.65 15.51
CA THR A 455 -4.27 -23.05 14.19
C THR A 455 -2.99 -22.70 13.45
N THR A 456 -2.01 -22.12 14.15
CA THR A 456 -0.70 -21.81 13.57
C THR A 456 0.03 -23.09 13.13
N ARG A 457 0.04 -24.15 13.96
CA ARG A 457 0.66 -25.43 13.60
C ARG A 457 -0.01 -26.10 12.40
N ALA A 458 -1.35 -26.10 12.35
CA ALA A 458 -2.11 -26.65 11.22
C ALA A 458 -1.78 -25.89 9.92
N GLY A 459 -1.69 -24.56 9.97
CA GLY A 459 -1.31 -23.78 8.78
C GLY A 459 0.15 -23.96 8.36
N VAL A 460 1.08 -24.09 9.31
CA VAL A 460 2.46 -24.49 8.99
C VAL A 460 2.48 -25.85 8.29
N ALA A 461 1.69 -26.82 8.75
CA ALA A 461 1.59 -28.13 8.10
C ALA A 461 1.02 -28.00 6.68
N ALA A 462 -0.05 -27.22 6.47
CA ALA A 462 -0.68 -27.01 5.18
C ALA A 462 0.29 -26.40 4.16
N VAL A 463 0.97 -25.31 4.53
CA VAL A 463 1.96 -24.65 3.68
C VAL A 463 3.17 -25.57 3.45
N ARG A 464 3.65 -26.28 4.48
CA ARG A 464 4.78 -27.21 4.37
C ARG A 464 4.50 -28.32 3.37
N GLU A 465 3.37 -29.00 3.47
CA GLU A 465 3.01 -30.08 2.55
C GLU A 465 2.90 -29.56 1.11
N HIS A 466 2.24 -28.40 0.92
CA HIS A 466 2.11 -27.76 -0.38
C HIS A 466 3.47 -27.42 -1.01
N VAL A 467 4.35 -26.74 -0.27
CA VAL A 467 5.65 -26.33 -0.85
C VAL A 467 6.61 -27.49 -1.03
N GLN A 468 6.60 -28.50 -0.15
CA GLN A 468 7.49 -29.65 -0.26
C GLN A 468 7.09 -30.58 -1.42
N ALA A 469 5.80 -30.65 -1.75
CA ALA A 469 5.33 -31.38 -2.92
C ALA A 469 5.88 -30.79 -4.24
N GLN A 470 6.09 -29.46 -4.29
CA GLN A 470 6.58 -28.75 -5.47
C GLN A 470 8.11 -28.59 -5.49
N VAL A 471 8.71 -28.33 -4.33
CA VAL A 471 10.14 -28.07 -4.16
C VAL A 471 10.67 -28.84 -2.95
N PRO A 472 11.19 -30.06 -3.17
CA PRO A 472 11.86 -30.81 -2.11
C PRO A 472 12.98 -30.00 -1.45
N GLY A 473 13.03 -30.00 -0.12
CA GLY A 473 14.01 -29.23 0.65
C GLY A 473 13.60 -27.80 1.00
N ALA A 474 12.42 -27.33 0.56
CA ALA A 474 11.83 -26.12 1.12
C ALA A 474 11.42 -26.34 2.58
N GLU A 475 11.77 -25.39 3.45
CA GLU A 475 11.40 -25.39 4.86
C GLU A 475 10.32 -24.36 5.12
N VAL A 476 9.40 -24.67 6.04
CA VAL A 476 8.36 -23.74 6.50
C VAL A 476 8.45 -23.63 8.00
N VAL A 477 8.61 -22.39 8.47
CA VAL A 477 8.68 -22.02 9.88
C VAL A 477 7.57 -21.02 10.20
N GLU A 478 7.22 -20.94 11.48
CA GLU A 478 6.30 -19.94 12.00
C GLU A 478 6.85 -18.53 11.76
N GLY A 479 5.95 -17.61 11.40
CA GLY A 479 6.24 -16.19 11.30
C GLY A 479 6.23 -15.49 12.66
N HIS A 480 6.45 -14.17 12.64
CA HIS A 480 6.47 -13.37 13.88
C HIS A 480 5.07 -13.25 14.52
N TYR A 481 4.01 -13.31 13.71
CA TYR A 481 2.63 -13.17 14.19
C TYR A 481 1.88 -14.51 14.07
N PRO A 482 0.86 -14.75 14.92
CA PRO A 482 0.01 -15.93 14.80
C PRO A 482 -0.56 -16.08 13.39
N ASN A 483 -0.65 -17.32 12.89
CA ASN A 483 -1.15 -17.64 11.55
C ASN A 483 -0.40 -16.90 10.41
N THR A 484 0.90 -16.66 10.62
CA THR A 484 1.82 -16.21 9.56
C THR A 484 2.99 -17.18 9.44
N TYR A 485 3.56 -17.29 8.25
CA TYR A 485 4.54 -18.32 7.91
C TYR A 485 5.68 -17.74 7.08
N ARG A 486 6.89 -18.31 7.24
CA ARG A 486 8.04 -18.04 6.36
C ARG A 486 8.42 -19.32 5.64
N VAL A 487 8.38 -19.26 4.31
CA VAL A 487 8.95 -20.29 3.44
C VAL A 487 10.42 -19.97 3.17
N ARG A 488 11.33 -20.85 3.58
CA ARG A 488 12.75 -20.81 3.25
C ARG A 488 13.02 -21.74 2.09
N TRP A 489 13.08 -21.16 0.88
CA TRP A 489 13.42 -21.91 -0.33
C TRP A 489 14.88 -22.37 -0.28
N PRO A 490 15.21 -23.56 -0.82
CA PRO A 490 16.60 -24.01 -0.88
C PRO A 490 17.42 -23.11 -1.82
N LEU A 491 18.71 -22.96 -1.51
CA LEU A 491 19.65 -22.41 -2.49
C LEU A 491 19.88 -23.42 -3.62
N PRO A 492 20.19 -22.97 -4.85
CA PRO A 492 20.60 -23.89 -5.91
C PRO A 492 21.89 -24.62 -5.53
N GLU A 493 22.03 -25.87 -5.96
CA GLU A 493 23.24 -26.69 -5.68
C GLU A 493 24.52 -26.01 -6.13
N ARG A 494 24.49 -25.38 -7.31
CA ARG A 494 25.53 -24.47 -7.78
C ARG A 494 25.13 -23.05 -7.44
N LEU A 495 25.83 -22.46 -6.48
CA LEU A 495 25.64 -21.06 -6.10
C LEU A 495 25.98 -20.14 -7.28
N PRO A 496 25.00 -19.38 -7.83
CA PRO A 496 25.26 -18.43 -8.90
C PRO A 496 26.13 -17.28 -8.40
N LEU A 497 27.02 -16.79 -9.25
CA LEU A 497 27.74 -15.54 -9.00
C LEU A 497 26.76 -14.36 -9.06
N VAL A 498 26.78 -13.50 -8.05
CA VAL A 498 26.03 -12.25 -8.01
C VAL A 498 26.96 -11.08 -8.30
N SER A 499 26.64 -10.24 -9.29
CA SER A 499 27.37 -8.98 -9.55
C SER A 499 26.60 -7.80 -8.97
N LEU A 500 27.11 -7.22 -7.89
CA LEU A 500 26.53 -6.02 -7.26
C LEU A 500 27.06 -4.77 -7.97
N LEU A 501 26.17 -4.05 -8.64
CA LEU A 501 26.46 -2.85 -9.42
C LEU A 501 26.24 -1.63 -8.53
N ILE A 502 27.31 -0.87 -8.28
CA ILE A 502 27.30 0.30 -7.38
C ILE A 502 27.74 1.57 -8.13
N PRO A 503 26.79 2.31 -8.73
CA PRO A 503 27.06 3.64 -9.29
C PRO A 503 27.52 4.64 -8.23
N THR A 504 28.58 5.37 -8.50
CA THR A 504 29.09 6.37 -7.56
C THR A 504 29.80 7.54 -8.22
N ARG A 505 29.87 8.66 -7.50
CA ARG A 505 30.69 9.82 -7.84
C ARG A 505 31.12 10.54 -6.57
N ASP A 506 32.42 10.62 -6.34
CA ASP A 506 33.03 11.24 -5.16
C ASP A 506 32.44 10.70 -3.83
N ARG A 507 32.50 11.49 -2.74
CA ARG A 507 31.87 11.21 -1.45
C ARG A 507 32.29 9.85 -0.84
N VAL A 508 33.59 9.67 -0.64
CA VAL A 508 34.18 8.48 0.02
C VAL A 508 33.51 8.15 1.37
N GLU A 509 33.04 9.15 2.10
CA GLU A 509 32.33 8.99 3.37
C GLU A 509 30.96 8.30 3.26
N ILE A 510 30.45 8.14 2.04
CA ILE A 510 29.23 7.39 1.72
C ILE A 510 29.60 6.04 1.08
N LEU A 511 30.48 6.07 0.07
CA LEU A 511 30.85 4.87 -0.69
C LEU A 511 31.56 3.82 0.19
N LYS A 512 32.50 4.26 1.03
CA LYS A 512 33.32 3.36 1.85
C LYS A 512 32.47 2.56 2.85
N PRO A 513 31.59 3.17 3.66
CA PRO A 513 30.69 2.41 4.54
C PRO A 513 29.86 1.36 3.81
N CYS A 514 29.27 1.70 2.66
CA CYS A 514 28.48 0.75 1.86
C CYS A 514 29.30 -0.45 1.38
N VAL A 515 30.41 -0.20 0.67
CA VAL A 515 31.22 -1.27 0.08
C VAL A 515 31.89 -2.13 1.16
N ASP A 516 32.43 -1.51 2.20
CA ASP A 516 33.07 -2.27 3.29
C ASP A 516 32.04 -3.12 4.05
N ALA A 517 30.85 -2.57 4.36
CA ALA A 517 29.80 -3.35 5.02
C ALA A 517 29.33 -4.54 4.18
N ILE A 518 29.20 -4.37 2.85
CA ILE A 518 28.87 -5.48 1.94
C ILE A 518 29.97 -6.55 1.98
N LEU A 519 31.23 -6.17 1.90
CA LEU A 519 32.35 -7.14 1.84
C LEU A 519 32.58 -7.87 3.16
N GLU A 520 32.36 -7.18 4.29
CA GLU A 520 32.64 -7.67 5.64
C GLU A 520 31.47 -8.45 6.26
N ARG A 521 30.22 -8.11 5.90
CA ARG A 521 29.02 -8.66 6.57
C ARG A 521 28.23 -9.65 5.73
N THR A 522 28.51 -9.82 4.45
CA THR A 522 27.74 -10.74 3.59
C THR A 522 28.24 -12.17 3.72
N ASP A 523 27.36 -13.09 4.14
CA ASP A 523 27.67 -14.51 4.32
C ASP A 523 27.74 -15.28 3.00
N TYR A 524 26.90 -14.91 2.02
CA TYR A 524 26.90 -15.52 0.70
C TYR A 524 28.27 -15.39 0.02
N PRO A 525 28.93 -16.48 -0.38
CA PRO A 525 30.35 -16.44 -0.76
C PRO A 525 30.60 -16.04 -2.22
N HIS A 526 29.61 -16.23 -3.11
CA HIS A 526 29.78 -16.09 -4.55
C HIS A 526 29.27 -14.75 -5.08
N PHE A 527 29.95 -13.66 -4.75
CA PHE A 527 29.63 -12.34 -5.30
C PHE A 527 30.86 -11.53 -5.74
N GLU A 528 30.63 -10.60 -6.65
CA GLU A 528 31.57 -9.53 -7.00
C GLU A 528 30.90 -8.16 -6.80
N VAL A 529 31.71 -7.13 -6.55
CA VAL A 529 31.27 -5.74 -6.45
C VAL A 529 31.86 -4.96 -7.62
N LEU A 530 30.99 -4.42 -8.48
CA LEU A 530 31.36 -3.52 -9.56
C LEU A 530 31.08 -2.08 -9.15
N ILE A 531 32.12 -1.36 -8.74
CA ILE A 531 32.05 0.08 -8.49
C ILE A 531 32.05 0.79 -9.84
N LEU A 532 30.97 1.47 -10.17
CA LEU A 532 30.78 2.18 -11.44
C LEU A 532 31.07 3.66 -11.21
N ASP A 533 32.32 4.06 -11.44
CA ASP A 533 32.84 5.41 -11.17
C ASP A 533 32.40 6.39 -12.26
N ASN A 534 31.50 7.31 -11.91
CA ASN A 534 31.05 8.39 -12.78
C ASN A 534 31.90 9.66 -12.62
N GLN A 535 33.13 9.59 -13.12
CA GLN A 535 34.05 10.73 -13.19
C GLN A 535 34.35 11.35 -11.81
N SER A 536 34.64 10.51 -10.80
CA SER A 536 35.12 11.01 -9.50
C SER A 536 36.41 11.81 -9.66
N THR A 537 36.49 12.93 -8.93
CA THR A 537 37.64 13.85 -8.90
C THR A 537 38.24 13.97 -7.50
N CYS A 538 37.48 13.60 -6.47
CA CYS A 538 37.91 13.59 -5.08
C CYS A 538 39.02 12.55 -4.88
N ILE A 539 40.21 13.03 -4.53
CA ILE A 539 41.40 12.19 -4.35
C ILE A 539 41.16 11.06 -3.33
N LYS A 540 40.47 11.34 -2.22
CA LYS A 540 40.16 10.33 -1.21
C LYS A 540 39.28 9.20 -1.74
N THR A 541 38.36 9.51 -2.65
CA THR A 541 37.47 8.51 -3.28
C THR A 541 38.25 7.65 -4.27
N LEU A 542 39.09 8.29 -5.09
CA LEU A 542 39.97 7.62 -6.05
C LEU A 542 41.01 6.72 -5.36
N ASP A 543 41.58 7.18 -4.24
CA ASP A 543 42.53 6.42 -3.43
C ASP A 543 41.84 5.21 -2.79
N TYR A 544 40.66 5.40 -2.21
CA TYR A 544 39.85 4.29 -1.69
C TYR A 544 39.54 3.25 -2.77
N MET A 545 39.06 3.66 -3.95
CA MET A 545 38.75 2.75 -5.06
C MET A 545 39.98 1.97 -5.55
N ARG A 546 41.17 2.58 -5.53
CA ARG A 546 42.42 1.90 -5.87
C ARG A 546 42.84 0.91 -4.80
N ASP A 547 42.77 1.32 -3.53
CA ASP A 547 43.11 0.48 -2.38
C ASP A 547 42.19 -0.75 -2.30
N ILE A 548 40.88 -0.54 -2.35
CA ILE A 548 39.89 -1.61 -2.23
C ILE A 548 40.02 -2.66 -3.35
N SER A 549 40.23 -2.23 -4.59
CA SER A 549 40.39 -3.13 -5.73
C SER A 549 41.72 -3.88 -5.75
N CYS A 550 42.72 -3.42 -5.00
CA CYS A 550 43.97 -4.16 -4.79
C CYS A 550 43.89 -5.12 -3.59
N ARG A 551 43.07 -4.80 -2.57
CA ARG A 551 43.00 -5.58 -1.33
C ARG A 551 41.96 -6.70 -1.34
N ASP A 552 40.94 -6.61 -2.20
CA ASP A 552 39.86 -7.60 -2.29
C ASP A 552 39.56 -7.95 -3.75
N ASP A 553 39.85 -9.20 -4.13
CA ASP A 553 39.69 -9.71 -5.50
C ASP A 553 38.23 -9.73 -5.97
N ARG A 554 37.26 -9.58 -5.05
CA ARG A 554 35.84 -9.47 -5.39
C ARG A 554 35.49 -8.09 -5.96
N VAL A 555 36.35 -7.08 -5.82
CA VAL A 555 36.04 -5.68 -6.16
C VAL A 555 36.70 -5.27 -7.47
N ARG A 556 35.89 -4.73 -8.39
CA ARG A 556 36.36 -4.15 -9.65
C ARG A 556 35.80 -2.75 -9.81
N VAL A 557 36.63 -1.84 -10.31
CA VAL A 557 36.23 -0.46 -10.58
C VAL A 557 36.14 -0.25 -12.09
N LEU A 558 34.96 0.14 -12.58
CA LEU A 558 34.72 0.44 -13.99
C LEU A 558 34.46 1.93 -14.14
N ARG A 559 35.16 2.58 -15.07
CA ARG A 559 34.96 4.01 -15.34
C ARG A 559 33.78 4.21 -16.29
N TRP A 560 32.93 5.17 -15.96
CA TRP A 560 31.82 5.65 -16.78
C TRP A 560 32.00 7.15 -17.04
N ASN A 561 32.54 7.49 -18.21
CA ASN A 561 32.95 8.85 -18.57
C ASN A 561 31.86 9.63 -19.34
N GLU A 562 30.60 9.42 -18.99
CA GLU A 562 29.45 10.10 -19.59
C GLU A 562 28.67 10.93 -18.55
N PRO A 563 27.76 11.82 -18.95
CA PRO A 563 26.85 12.49 -18.01
C PRO A 563 26.12 11.49 -17.12
N PHE A 564 25.81 11.90 -15.89
CA PHE A 564 25.13 11.02 -14.95
C PHE A 564 23.74 10.62 -15.47
N ASN A 565 23.56 9.32 -15.65
CA ASN A 565 22.31 8.67 -15.98
C ASN A 565 22.33 7.31 -15.25
N TYR A 566 21.46 7.17 -14.25
CA TYR A 566 21.43 5.99 -13.38
C TYR A 566 21.11 4.72 -14.17
N SER A 567 20.18 4.82 -15.12
CA SER A 567 19.82 3.72 -16.00
C SER A 567 20.99 3.31 -16.89
N ALA A 568 21.63 4.28 -17.54
CA ALA A 568 22.75 4.00 -18.46
C ALA A 568 23.97 3.40 -17.77
N ILE A 569 24.35 3.95 -16.61
CA ILE A 569 25.52 3.43 -15.88
C ILE A 569 25.28 2.01 -15.36
N ASN A 570 24.07 1.68 -14.93
CA ASN A 570 23.73 0.31 -14.52
C ASN A 570 23.66 -0.65 -15.72
N ASN A 571 23.09 -0.23 -16.86
CA ASN A 571 23.14 -1.01 -18.10
C ASN A 571 24.58 -1.31 -18.53
N TYR A 572 25.45 -0.29 -18.43
CA TYR A 572 26.89 -0.46 -18.66
C TYR A 572 27.51 -1.44 -17.66
N GLY A 573 27.20 -1.33 -16.37
CA GLY A 573 27.67 -2.29 -15.37
C GLY A 573 27.25 -3.73 -15.67
N ALA A 574 25.99 -3.93 -16.10
CA ALA A 574 25.44 -5.24 -16.47
C ALA A 574 26.20 -5.90 -17.63
N LEU A 575 26.70 -5.11 -18.59
CA LEU A 575 27.52 -5.61 -19.70
C LEU A 575 28.83 -6.26 -19.21
N TYR A 576 29.46 -5.70 -18.18
CA TYR A 576 30.75 -6.17 -17.63
C TYR A 576 30.62 -7.10 -16.41
N ALA A 577 29.39 -7.29 -15.93
CA ALA A 577 29.02 -8.24 -14.88
C ALA A 577 29.29 -9.68 -15.32
N ARG A 578 29.99 -10.43 -14.47
CA ARG A 578 30.27 -11.87 -14.68
C ARG A 578 29.18 -12.76 -14.06
N GLY A 579 28.37 -12.20 -13.16
CA GLY A 579 27.33 -12.89 -12.44
C GLY A 579 26.14 -13.27 -13.31
N GLU A 580 25.51 -14.38 -12.94
CA GLU A 580 24.23 -14.83 -13.50
C GLU A 580 23.06 -14.05 -12.89
N ILE A 581 23.31 -13.39 -11.75
CA ILE A 581 22.39 -12.49 -11.06
C ILE A 581 23.04 -11.11 -10.99
N LEU A 582 22.26 -10.08 -11.32
CA LEU A 582 22.64 -8.68 -11.16
C LEU A 582 21.98 -8.14 -9.90
N GLY A 583 22.73 -7.36 -9.12
CA GLY A 583 22.21 -6.55 -8.03
C GLY A 583 22.34 -5.07 -8.35
N LEU A 584 21.22 -4.36 -8.47
CA LEU A 584 21.22 -2.90 -8.50
C LEU A 584 21.32 -2.41 -7.06
N VAL A 585 22.41 -1.72 -6.72
CA VAL A 585 22.74 -1.35 -5.35
C VAL A 585 23.17 0.11 -5.30
N ASN A 586 22.48 0.91 -4.48
CA ASN A 586 22.91 2.29 -4.25
C ASN A 586 24.17 2.34 -3.38
N ASN A 587 24.98 3.38 -3.57
CA ASN A 587 26.24 3.53 -2.85
C ASN A 587 26.10 3.98 -1.39
N ASP A 588 24.89 4.14 -0.87
CA ASP A 588 24.55 4.68 0.45
C ASP A 588 23.64 3.75 1.25
N ILE A 589 23.72 2.43 1.00
CA ILE A 589 23.05 1.40 1.79
C ILE A 589 24.04 0.61 2.65
N GLU A 590 23.56 0.07 3.77
CA GLU A 590 24.33 -0.80 4.66
C GLU A 590 23.48 -2.02 5.07
N PRO A 591 23.94 -3.26 4.82
CA PRO A 591 23.22 -4.46 5.24
C PRO A 591 23.21 -4.56 6.78
N ILE A 592 22.05 -4.97 7.32
CA ILE A 592 21.84 -5.17 8.76
C ILE A 592 22.19 -6.59 9.18
N GLY A 593 21.67 -7.61 8.47
CA GLY A 593 21.97 -9.03 8.69
C GLY A 593 22.90 -9.58 7.61
N GLY A 594 23.66 -10.64 7.92
CA GLY A 594 24.63 -11.22 6.97
C GLY A 594 24.05 -12.19 5.95
N ASP A 595 22.88 -12.75 6.24
CA ASP A 595 22.12 -13.69 5.41
C ASP A 595 21.25 -12.99 4.34
N TRP A 596 21.37 -11.68 4.19
CA TRP A 596 20.55 -10.88 3.28
C TRP A 596 20.68 -11.37 1.83
N LEU A 597 21.90 -11.70 1.38
CA LEU A 597 22.14 -12.10 -0.01
C LEU A 597 21.67 -13.54 -0.23
N ASP A 598 21.85 -14.43 0.75
CA ASP A 598 21.26 -15.78 0.73
C ASP A 598 19.74 -15.71 0.56
N GLU A 599 19.05 -14.90 1.34
CA GLU A 599 17.60 -14.70 1.23
C GLU A 599 17.21 -14.22 -0.18
N MET A 600 17.84 -13.16 -0.68
CA MET A 600 17.47 -12.62 -1.98
C MET A 600 17.82 -13.57 -3.14
N VAL A 601 18.93 -14.33 -3.03
CA VAL A 601 19.31 -15.34 -4.03
C VAL A 601 18.32 -16.50 -4.04
N ARG A 602 17.88 -17.00 -2.88
CA ARG A 602 16.84 -18.04 -2.76
C ARG A 602 15.57 -17.64 -3.51
N GLN A 603 15.17 -16.37 -3.40
CA GLN A 603 13.97 -15.86 -4.07
C GLN A 603 14.18 -15.65 -5.57
N VAL A 604 15.27 -14.99 -5.99
CA VAL A 604 15.49 -14.61 -7.40
C VAL A 604 15.85 -15.81 -8.27
N CYS A 605 16.29 -16.93 -7.69
CA CYS A 605 16.52 -18.17 -8.42
C CYS A 605 15.22 -18.91 -8.77
N ARG A 606 14.08 -18.54 -8.17
CA ARG A 606 12.79 -19.18 -8.46
C ARG A 606 12.36 -18.84 -9.90
N PRO A 607 11.99 -19.81 -10.75
CA PRO A 607 11.75 -19.59 -12.17
C PRO A 607 10.74 -18.48 -12.50
N ARG A 608 9.66 -18.37 -11.71
CA ARG A 608 8.59 -17.38 -11.91
C ARG A 608 8.85 -16.01 -11.28
N ILE A 609 9.97 -15.83 -10.56
CA ILE A 609 10.33 -14.55 -9.94
C ILE A 609 11.29 -13.81 -10.86
N GLY A 610 11.08 -12.51 -11.08
CA GLY A 610 11.92 -11.66 -11.94
C GLY A 610 12.83 -10.76 -11.10
N CYS A 611 12.24 -9.79 -10.41
CA CYS A 611 12.96 -8.91 -9.48
C CYS A 611 12.67 -9.26 -8.02
N VAL A 612 13.68 -9.13 -7.16
CA VAL A 612 13.58 -9.27 -5.70
C VAL A 612 14.08 -8.01 -5.02
N GLY A 613 13.25 -7.38 -4.19
CA GLY A 613 13.59 -6.16 -3.43
C GLY A 613 13.74 -6.40 -1.94
N ALA A 614 14.66 -5.66 -1.32
CA ALA A 614 14.92 -5.69 0.11
C ALA A 614 14.02 -4.73 0.92
N LYS A 615 13.98 -4.91 2.24
CA LYS A 615 13.37 -3.97 3.19
C LYS A 615 14.38 -2.89 3.57
N LEU A 616 14.01 -1.63 3.39
CA LEU A 616 14.90 -0.49 3.64
C LEU A 616 14.38 0.40 4.77
N TYR A 617 15.28 0.79 5.66
CA TYR A 617 15.05 1.73 6.74
C TYR A 617 15.79 3.03 6.51
N TYR A 618 15.20 4.12 6.99
CA TYR A 618 15.95 5.33 7.27
C TYR A 618 16.85 5.12 8.50
N PRO A 619 17.92 5.93 8.68
CA PRO A 619 18.81 5.82 9.84
C PRO A 619 18.14 6.04 11.21
N ASN A 620 16.88 6.49 11.25
CA ASN A 620 16.09 6.67 12.46
C ASN A 620 15.13 5.50 12.75
N ASP A 621 15.39 4.32 12.17
CA ASP A 621 14.56 3.10 12.30
C ASP A 621 13.11 3.22 11.81
N THR A 622 12.81 4.25 11.02
CA THR A 622 11.54 4.32 10.29
C THR A 622 11.67 3.67 8.91
N LEU A 623 10.61 3.04 8.45
CA LEU A 623 10.59 2.33 7.18
C LEU A 623 10.68 3.33 6.01
N GLN A 624 11.57 3.06 5.07
CA GLN A 624 11.63 3.77 3.80
C GLN A 624 10.94 3.00 2.68
N HIS A 625 11.12 1.68 2.64
CA HIS A 625 10.60 0.82 1.57
C HIS A 625 10.08 -0.51 2.11
N GLY A 626 8.75 -0.65 2.12
CA GLY A 626 8.03 -1.92 2.30
C GLY A 626 7.48 -2.51 1.01
N GLY A 627 8.09 -2.17 -0.14
CA GLY A 627 7.50 -2.39 -1.46
C GLY A 627 7.16 -1.10 -2.23
N VAL A 628 6.84 -1.21 -3.53
CA VAL A 628 6.31 -0.10 -4.33
C VAL A 628 4.86 -0.40 -4.72
N ILE A 629 3.97 0.56 -4.46
CA ILE A 629 2.58 0.57 -4.92
C ILE A 629 2.44 1.58 -6.06
N LEU A 630 1.85 1.15 -7.17
CA LEU A 630 1.61 1.99 -8.33
C LEU A 630 0.43 2.95 -8.08
N GLY A 631 0.45 4.08 -8.77
CA GLY A 631 -0.58 5.12 -8.68
C GLY A 631 -0.47 6.04 -7.46
N ILE A 632 0.28 5.68 -6.42
CA ILE A 632 0.54 6.58 -5.29
C ILE A 632 1.28 7.82 -5.80
N GLY A 633 0.78 9.00 -5.46
CA GLY A 633 1.36 10.27 -5.92
C GLY A 633 1.24 10.50 -7.44
N GLY A 634 0.42 9.71 -8.13
CA GLY A 634 0.19 9.77 -9.58
C GLY A 634 1.00 8.74 -10.39
N VAL A 635 2.16 8.29 -9.88
CA VAL A 635 3.00 7.30 -10.56
C VAL A 635 3.26 6.11 -9.67
N ALA A 636 4.04 6.26 -8.60
CA ALA A 636 4.34 5.16 -7.68
C ALA A 636 4.85 5.72 -6.34
N GLY A 637 4.66 4.96 -5.27
CA GLY A 637 5.12 5.31 -3.92
C GLY A 637 5.53 4.08 -3.11
N HIS A 638 6.35 4.29 -2.08
CA HIS A 638 6.84 3.20 -1.24
C HIS A 638 5.82 2.84 -0.16
N ALA A 639 5.40 1.58 -0.09
CA ALA A 639 4.46 1.09 0.91
C ALA A 639 4.98 1.31 2.35
N HIS A 640 4.06 1.69 3.25
CA HIS A 640 4.26 1.88 4.69
C HIS A 640 5.38 2.86 5.05
N LYS A 641 5.65 3.83 4.17
CA LYS A 641 6.70 4.82 4.41
C LYS A 641 6.49 5.53 5.75
N TYR A 642 7.57 5.63 6.52
CA TYR A 642 7.67 6.18 7.89
C TYR A 642 7.06 5.34 9.01
N PHE A 643 6.61 4.11 8.72
CA PHE A 643 6.17 3.20 9.79
C PHE A 643 7.36 2.82 10.67
N GLN A 644 7.11 2.61 11.96
CA GLN A 644 8.14 2.15 12.89
C GLN A 644 8.62 0.75 12.52
N ARG A 645 9.89 0.43 12.79
CA ARG A 645 10.49 -0.88 12.48
C ARG A 645 9.70 -2.08 13.01
N SER A 646 9.14 -1.96 14.22
CA SER A 646 8.34 -2.99 14.88
C SER A 646 6.88 -3.04 14.40
N SER A 647 6.45 -2.13 13.52
CA SER A 647 5.08 -2.11 13.05
C SER A 647 4.75 -3.39 12.27
N PRO A 648 3.58 -4.01 12.51
CA PRO A 648 3.10 -5.10 11.65
C PRO A 648 2.82 -4.61 10.22
N GLY A 649 2.49 -3.33 10.06
CA GLY A 649 1.94 -2.80 8.80
C GLY A 649 0.51 -3.27 8.54
N TYR A 650 0.01 -2.97 7.34
CA TYR A 650 -1.34 -3.35 6.92
C TYR A 650 -1.47 -4.88 6.84
N PHE A 651 -2.33 -5.47 7.69
CA PHE A 651 -2.51 -6.93 7.80
C PHE A 651 -1.18 -7.68 7.84
N THR A 652 -0.24 -7.24 8.69
CA THR A 652 1.08 -7.86 8.90
C THR A 652 2.04 -7.87 7.69
N ARG A 653 1.69 -7.22 6.57
CA ARG A 653 2.46 -7.26 5.31
C ARG A 653 3.93 -6.84 5.43
N LEU A 654 4.35 -6.11 6.47
CA LEU A 654 5.76 -5.76 6.68
C LEU A 654 6.64 -6.90 7.18
N HIS A 655 6.05 -8.06 7.47
CA HIS A 655 6.73 -9.26 7.97
C HIS A 655 6.50 -10.48 7.07
N LEU A 656 5.79 -10.30 5.95
CA LEU A 656 5.44 -11.35 5.00
C LEU A 656 6.14 -11.12 3.66
N ALA A 657 6.83 -12.13 3.14
CA ALA A 657 7.28 -12.11 1.75
C ALA A 657 6.06 -12.18 0.83
N HIS A 658 5.96 -11.27 -0.15
CA HIS A 658 4.81 -11.23 -1.04
C HIS A 658 5.14 -10.60 -2.39
N ASN A 659 4.29 -10.86 -3.39
CA ASN A 659 4.45 -10.26 -4.70
C ASN A 659 3.98 -8.82 -4.71
N LEU A 660 4.69 -7.98 -5.46
CA LEU A 660 4.33 -6.59 -5.71
C LEU A 660 4.42 -6.29 -7.20
N SER A 661 3.88 -5.14 -7.60
CA SER A 661 4.05 -4.66 -8.97
C SER A 661 5.47 -4.16 -9.22
N ALA A 662 6.09 -3.51 -8.23
CA ALA A 662 7.48 -3.08 -8.32
C ALA A 662 8.20 -3.10 -6.95
N VAL A 663 9.53 -3.10 -7.03
CA VAL A 663 10.46 -2.92 -5.91
C VAL A 663 11.52 -1.90 -6.29
N THR A 664 12.24 -1.34 -5.33
CA THR A 664 13.14 -0.22 -5.61
C THR A 664 14.54 -0.66 -6.05
N GLY A 665 15.16 0.10 -6.96
CA GLY A 665 16.53 -0.09 -7.41
C GLY A 665 17.61 0.23 -6.38
N ALA A 666 17.25 0.73 -5.19
CA ALA A 666 18.24 0.95 -4.14
C ALA A 666 18.90 -0.35 -3.65
N CYS A 667 18.15 -1.47 -3.65
CA CYS A 667 18.68 -2.82 -3.49
C CYS A 667 17.70 -3.81 -4.15
N LEU A 668 18.03 -4.25 -5.37
CA LEU A 668 17.20 -5.12 -6.21
C LEU A 668 18.07 -6.20 -6.86
N LEU A 669 17.69 -7.47 -6.71
CA LEU A 669 18.28 -8.57 -7.48
C LEU A 669 17.39 -8.96 -8.67
N VAL A 670 18.01 -9.28 -9.80
CA VAL A 670 17.37 -9.78 -11.01
C VAL A 670 18.30 -10.76 -11.72
N ARG A 671 17.77 -11.83 -12.31
CA ARG A 671 18.58 -12.71 -13.16
C ARG A 671 19.07 -11.93 -14.37
N LYS A 672 20.35 -12.04 -14.73
CA LYS A 672 20.95 -11.33 -15.86
C LYS A 672 20.19 -11.61 -17.17
N ALA A 673 19.80 -12.86 -17.40
CA ALA A 673 19.01 -13.25 -18.57
C ALA A 673 17.65 -12.53 -18.64
N VAL A 674 16.96 -12.35 -17.51
CA VAL A 674 15.68 -11.62 -17.46
C VAL A 674 15.89 -10.12 -17.66
N PHE A 675 16.95 -9.56 -17.09
CA PHE A 675 17.32 -8.15 -17.31
C PHE A 675 17.60 -7.87 -18.79
N GLU A 676 18.31 -8.78 -19.48
CA GLU A 676 18.60 -8.69 -20.91
C GLU A 676 17.34 -8.90 -21.77
N GLU A 677 16.49 -9.86 -21.41
CA GLU A 677 15.21 -10.15 -22.09
C GLU A 677 14.31 -8.92 -22.18
N VAL A 678 14.23 -8.13 -21.10
CA VAL A 678 13.38 -6.92 -21.03
C VAL A 678 14.10 -5.64 -21.47
N GLY A 679 15.33 -5.76 -21.99
CA GLY A 679 16.12 -4.63 -22.48
C GLY A 679 16.67 -3.69 -21.40
N GLY A 680 16.92 -4.20 -20.19
CA GLY A 680 17.56 -3.46 -19.09
C GLY A 680 16.76 -2.27 -18.57
N LEU A 681 17.45 -1.25 -18.03
CA LEU A 681 16.82 -0.01 -17.57
C LEU A 681 16.61 0.96 -18.74
N ASN A 682 15.51 1.73 -18.71
CA ASN A 682 15.23 2.74 -19.73
C ASN A 682 16.12 3.98 -19.55
N GLU A 683 17.22 4.01 -20.27
CA GLU A 683 18.18 5.12 -20.22
C GLU A 683 17.81 6.34 -21.06
N GLU A 684 16.88 6.20 -22.01
CA GLU A 684 16.45 7.29 -22.89
C GLU A 684 15.48 8.25 -22.18
N HIS A 685 14.50 7.70 -21.47
CA HIS A 685 13.41 8.48 -20.88
C HIS A 685 13.44 8.54 -19.36
N LEU A 686 14.10 7.59 -18.69
CA LEU A 686 14.08 7.45 -17.22
C LEU A 686 15.50 7.47 -16.66
N ALA A 687 16.20 8.59 -16.82
CA ALA A 687 17.60 8.69 -16.42
C ALA A 687 17.81 8.64 -14.89
N ILE A 688 16.82 9.05 -14.07
CA ILE A 688 16.99 9.22 -12.62
C ILE A 688 15.82 8.65 -11.82
N ALA A 689 14.58 8.91 -12.20
CA ALA A 689 13.40 8.48 -11.45
C ALA A 689 12.61 7.39 -12.18
N PHE A 690 11.93 6.54 -11.41
CA PHE A 690 11.01 5.48 -11.88
C PHE A 690 11.62 4.41 -12.81
N ASN A 691 12.94 4.41 -13.04
CA ASN A 691 13.60 3.39 -13.86
C ASN A 691 13.46 1.97 -13.29
N ASP A 692 13.47 1.84 -11.97
CA ASP A 692 13.23 0.61 -11.24
C ASP A 692 11.77 0.13 -11.37
N VAL A 693 10.82 1.06 -11.31
CA VAL A 693 9.38 0.78 -11.54
C VAL A 693 9.14 0.33 -12.99
N ASP A 694 9.70 1.02 -13.97
CA ASP A 694 9.63 0.64 -15.39
C ASP A 694 10.24 -0.75 -15.64
N LEU A 695 11.44 -1.02 -15.13
CA LEU A 695 12.06 -2.35 -15.21
C LEU A 695 11.13 -3.43 -14.63
N CYS A 696 10.62 -3.21 -13.42
CA CYS A 696 9.70 -4.14 -12.77
C CYS A 696 8.42 -4.39 -13.59
N LEU A 697 7.88 -3.36 -14.24
CA LEU A 697 6.70 -3.49 -15.09
C LEU A 697 7.00 -4.28 -16.37
N LYS A 698 8.14 -4.02 -17.03
CA LYS A 698 8.58 -4.83 -18.19
C LYS A 698 8.80 -6.29 -17.82
N VAL A 699 9.41 -6.55 -16.67
CA VAL A 699 9.60 -7.91 -16.11
C VAL A 699 8.26 -8.61 -15.88
N ARG A 700 7.23 -7.87 -15.44
CA ARG A 700 5.87 -8.42 -15.30
C ARG A 700 5.20 -8.71 -16.63
N GLU A 701 5.35 -7.84 -17.63
CA GLU A 701 4.83 -8.08 -18.98
C GLU A 701 5.49 -9.30 -19.64
N ALA A 702 6.75 -9.60 -19.32
CA ALA A 702 7.43 -10.82 -19.73
C ALA A 702 6.94 -12.09 -19.00
N GLY A 703 5.98 -11.98 -18.08
CA GLY A 703 5.35 -13.11 -17.39
C GLY A 703 6.00 -13.49 -16.04
N TYR A 704 6.95 -12.69 -15.55
CA TYR A 704 7.53 -12.89 -14.23
C TYR A 704 6.77 -12.13 -13.13
N ARG A 705 6.99 -12.51 -11.87
CA ARG A 705 6.49 -11.78 -10.70
C ARG A 705 7.63 -11.08 -9.98
N ASN A 706 7.39 -9.86 -9.52
CA ASN A 706 8.31 -9.18 -8.62
C ASN A 706 7.95 -9.54 -7.17
N LEU A 707 8.97 -9.69 -6.34
CA LEU A 707 8.83 -10.10 -4.95
C LEU A 707 9.56 -9.12 -4.05
N TRP A 708 8.95 -8.79 -2.92
CA TRP A 708 9.59 -8.07 -1.83
C TRP A 708 9.75 -9.00 -0.64
N THR A 709 10.94 -9.05 -0.06
CA THR A 709 11.23 -9.89 1.12
C THR A 709 11.52 -9.01 2.33
N PRO A 710 10.83 -9.24 3.46
CA PRO A 710 11.12 -8.55 4.72
C PRO A 710 12.40 -9.07 5.40
N TYR A 711 12.99 -10.16 4.91
CA TYR A 711 14.09 -10.87 5.55
C TYR A 711 15.48 -10.48 5.01
N ALA A 712 15.55 -9.50 4.10
CA ALA A 712 16.77 -8.81 3.73
C ALA A 712 16.63 -7.34 4.10
N GLU A 713 17.31 -6.90 5.17
CA GLU A 713 17.15 -5.58 5.78
C GLU A 713 18.39 -4.70 5.59
N PHE A 714 18.17 -3.43 5.25
CA PHE A 714 19.24 -2.44 5.07
C PHE A 714 18.87 -1.10 5.70
N TYR A 715 19.89 -0.36 6.15
CA TYR A 715 19.78 1.09 6.28
C TYR A 715 20.10 1.75 4.94
N HIS A 716 19.34 2.79 4.57
CA HIS A 716 19.57 3.59 3.38
C HIS A 716 19.64 5.08 3.75
N HIS A 717 20.81 5.68 3.57
CA HIS A 717 21.11 7.06 3.95
C HIS A 717 20.65 8.06 2.87
N GLU A 718 19.44 7.87 2.34
CA GLU A 718 18.89 8.45 1.11
C GLU A 718 19.33 9.86 0.73
N SER A 719 19.67 10.06 -0.55
CA SER A 719 19.85 11.38 -1.21
C SER A 719 20.98 12.24 -0.63
N VAL A 720 21.90 11.68 0.18
CA VAL A 720 23.06 12.41 0.73
C VAL A 720 24.02 12.88 -0.37
N SER A 721 24.13 12.15 -1.49
CA SER A 721 24.95 12.53 -2.66
C SER A 721 24.20 13.39 -3.69
N ARG A 722 22.88 13.15 -3.87
CA ARG A 722 22.06 13.74 -4.96
C ARG A 722 21.43 15.10 -4.63
N GLY A 723 21.01 15.32 -3.37
CA GLY A 723 20.17 16.47 -2.99
C GLY A 723 18.75 16.43 -3.58
N ALA A 724 17.94 17.46 -3.29
CA ALA A 724 16.54 17.55 -3.75
C ALA A 724 16.40 18.05 -5.22
N ASP A 725 15.24 17.79 -5.85
CA ASP A 725 14.85 18.36 -7.15
C ASP A 725 14.37 19.81 -7.00
N ASP A 726 15.27 20.66 -6.56
CA ASP A 726 15.04 22.03 -6.10
C ASP A 726 15.13 23.10 -7.21
N ASN A 727 15.69 22.74 -8.37
CA ASN A 727 15.90 23.69 -9.47
C ASN A 727 14.99 23.41 -10.69
N PRO A 728 14.78 24.41 -11.58
CA PRO A 728 13.86 24.29 -12.73
C PRO A 728 14.19 23.15 -13.68
N VAL A 729 15.48 22.85 -13.90
CA VAL A 729 15.92 21.78 -14.81
C VAL A 729 15.59 20.41 -14.23
N LYS A 730 15.92 20.19 -12.95
CA LYS A 730 15.60 18.97 -12.21
C LYS A 730 14.09 18.71 -12.16
N ARG A 731 13.29 19.76 -11.92
CA ARG A 731 11.82 19.65 -11.96
C ARG A 731 11.27 19.34 -13.34
N ALA A 732 11.81 19.97 -14.39
CA ALA A 732 11.38 19.69 -15.76
C ALA A 732 11.67 18.23 -16.15
N ARG A 733 12.86 17.71 -15.80
CA ARG A 733 13.21 16.30 -15.96
C ARG A 733 12.24 15.39 -15.19
N ALA A 734 12.06 15.61 -13.89
CA ALA A 734 11.18 14.77 -13.07
C ALA A 734 9.73 14.74 -13.59
N ASN A 735 9.24 15.88 -14.10
CA ASN A 735 7.93 15.94 -14.75
C ASN A 735 7.88 15.14 -16.06
N ALA A 736 8.94 15.19 -16.87
CA ALA A 736 9.02 14.42 -18.12
C ALA A 736 9.09 12.90 -17.84
N GLU A 737 9.87 12.48 -16.85
CA GLU A 737 9.95 11.08 -16.39
C GLU A 737 8.58 10.59 -15.88
N ALA A 738 7.90 11.39 -15.06
CA ALA A 738 6.55 11.07 -14.60
C ALA A 738 5.52 11.01 -15.74
N GLN A 739 5.62 11.91 -16.73
CA GLN A 739 4.75 11.93 -17.89
C GLN A 739 4.95 10.67 -18.75
N TYR A 740 6.21 10.27 -19.00
CA TYR A 740 6.53 9.02 -19.70
C TYR A 740 5.86 7.82 -19.01
N MET A 741 5.95 7.74 -17.68
CA MET A 741 5.31 6.66 -16.92
C MET A 741 3.78 6.67 -17.08
N ARG A 742 3.12 7.84 -17.05
CA ARG A 742 1.67 7.92 -17.27
C ARG A 742 1.29 7.53 -18.70
N ASP A 743 2.06 7.98 -19.69
CA ASP A 743 1.78 7.72 -21.10
C ASP A 743 1.97 6.24 -21.46
N THR A 744 3.01 5.61 -20.88
CA THR A 744 3.37 4.21 -21.18
C THR A 744 2.59 3.23 -20.31
N TRP A 745 2.50 3.50 -19.00
CA TRP A 745 2.02 2.53 -18.00
C TRP A 745 0.68 2.91 -17.35
N GLY A 746 0.00 3.97 -17.81
CA GLY A 746 -1.17 4.55 -17.14
C GLY A 746 -2.23 3.55 -16.66
N LYS A 747 -2.55 2.52 -17.48
CA LYS A 747 -3.49 1.46 -17.11
C LYS A 747 -3.03 0.64 -15.89
N ALA A 748 -1.74 0.27 -15.85
CA ALA A 748 -1.17 -0.46 -14.72
C ALA A 748 -1.07 0.44 -13.48
N LEU A 749 -0.74 1.73 -13.67
CA LEU A 749 -0.65 2.70 -12.57
C LEU A 749 -2.00 2.96 -11.91
N ASP A 750 -3.10 2.91 -12.66
CA ASP A 750 -4.45 3.15 -12.15
C ASP A 750 -5.11 1.88 -11.57
N SER A 751 -4.48 0.70 -11.73
CA SER A 751 -5.02 -0.60 -11.30
C SER A 751 -3.89 -1.57 -10.89
N ASP A 752 -3.17 -1.24 -9.82
CA ASP A 752 -2.12 -2.11 -9.27
C ASP A 752 -2.72 -3.41 -8.71
N PRO A 753 -2.38 -4.60 -9.23
CA PRO A 753 -2.91 -5.87 -8.71
C PRO A 753 -2.48 -6.17 -7.27
N ALA A 754 -1.39 -5.57 -6.78
CA ALA A 754 -0.92 -5.77 -5.40
C ALA A 754 -1.57 -4.81 -4.38
N TYR A 755 -2.52 -3.98 -4.82
CA TYR A 755 -3.20 -2.96 -4.04
C TYR A 755 -4.70 -2.93 -4.30
N ASN A 756 -5.50 -2.68 -3.26
CA ASN A 756 -6.95 -2.71 -3.39
C ASN A 756 -7.49 -1.33 -3.83
N PRO A 757 -8.48 -1.25 -4.75
CA PRO A 757 -9.03 0.02 -5.24
C PRO A 757 -9.77 0.85 -4.18
N ASN A 758 -10.15 0.25 -3.06
CA ASN A 758 -10.79 0.91 -1.92
C ASN A 758 -9.80 1.64 -1.00
N LEU A 759 -8.50 1.44 -1.22
CA LEU A 759 -7.43 2.11 -0.50
C LEU A 759 -6.95 3.36 -1.24
N THR A 760 -6.44 4.32 -0.47
CA THR A 760 -5.99 5.60 -1.01
C THR A 760 -4.76 5.45 -1.89
N LEU A 761 -4.69 6.25 -2.95
CA LEU A 761 -3.50 6.43 -3.76
C LEU A 761 -2.83 7.79 -3.49
N VAL A 762 -3.14 8.38 -2.33
CA VAL A 762 -2.61 9.68 -1.88
C VAL A 762 -1.51 9.49 -0.84
N HIS A 763 -1.70 8.56 0.08
CA HIS A 763 -0.79 8.28 1.19
C HIS A 763 -0.22 6.87 1.10
N GLU A 764 0.96 6.68 1.68
CA GLU A 764 1.70 5.42 1.69
C GLU A 764 1.26 4.43 2.80
N ASP A 765 0.14 4.68 3.49
CA ASP A 765 -0.22 4.05 4.77
C ASP A 765 -1.39 3.07 4.72
N PHE A 766 -1.90 2.75 3.51
CA PHE A 766 -3.08 1.89 3.32
C PHE A 766 -4.34 2.46 3.98
N SER A 767 -4.47 3.79 4.09
CA SER A 767 -5.73 4.41 4.51
C SER A 767 -6.83 4.18 3.47
N LEU A 768 -8.08 4.32 3.89
CA LEU A 768 -9.27 4.30 3.04
C LEU A 768 -9.24 5.44 2.02
N ARG A 769 -9.80 5.18 0.84
CA ARG A 769 -10.02 6.16 -0.23
C ARG A 769 -11.26 7.01 -0.03
#